data_AF-A0A512TNJ3-F1
#
_entry.id   AF-A0A512TNJ3-F1
#
_cell.length_a   1.000
_cell.length_b   1.000
_cell.length_c   1.000
_cell.angle_alpha   90.00
_cell.angle_beta   90.00
_cell.angle_gamma   90.00
#
_symmetry.space_group_name_H-M   'P 1'
#
loop_
_entity.id
_entity.type
_entity.pdbx_description
1 polymer ?
#
loop_
_entity_poly.entity_id
_entity_poly.type
_entity_poly.pdbx_seq_one_letter_code
_entity_poly.pdbx_strand_id
1 'polypeptide(L)'
;MEDKFKIIDEDTLKLIESKMAKPDKTIKEHSEELLKALELLLKLGYIQKDKIYELTEKACVYHDLGKLNREFQKRVCGKNIKFNENKEVVHNVLSLYFIDSKNFDNMEDYLKVANGVLNHHNYCNNYNEISDKDELINSLLEEFKTFKVKRSTKSKLAAIVEDNEAIKIKGYLHKCDYCASSSSIAEYPNDFLDEALENLLNKWKMDNSESKWNELQKFCQDNKEENIIAIAQTGMGKTEAGLLWIGDTKGFFVLPIRTAINAIYDRVRIDLLGNKHIQERIAILHSSSMEYYIKNINDNNDDEEIDLMNYHKIGKQLAIPLNISTMDQLFDFVYKYPSYELKLTTLSYSKIVIDEIQAYGPDLLAYLICGLEKTAELGGKIAILTATLPPFIKDLLKVNIKFKENDKEFTNDLKRHNLKVIDDSINSHDIYEKYIKNKQSNKNNKILVVCNTINKAQELYEQLKELVEKDEINILHSKFIRKDRLEKEQVIIDFGRTYDENKNIDKQNGIWISTSIVEASLDIDFDYLFTELQELNSLFQRLGRCNRKGKKDSIEYNCYIYTEIESGNFIDGDRGFIDKKLYDLSKEAIKSCDGLISEQEKITLINTFLTTEKLKGSDYLRKYKEIYDYIKDVPPYEFKMDEIDLRNILSEEIIPSPVYEDFLEDIKEIEMKLQDRTLSTYDRIRLKDDMKKYTVSVHPNDVKNYEKAKRNGGAVFYNSVMLSQYKNDYIKVIECKYDDAGYKKIKYDKGTRDATIW
;
A
#
# COMPACT_ATOMS: atom_id res chain seq x y z
N MET A 1 21.45 -33.95 3.20
CA MET A 1 20.08 -34.15 2.69
C MET A 1 19.49 -35.45 3.21
N GLU A 2 20.07 -36.62 2.93
CA GLU A 2 19.53 -37.92 3.41
C GLU A 2 19.34 -38.01 4.93
N ASP A 3 20.25 -37.42 5.73
CA ASP A 3 20.13 -37.40 7.18
C ASP A 3 18.84 -36.72 7.70
N LYS A 4 18.29 -35.75 6.94
CA LYS A 4 17.09 -34.98 7.32
C LYS A 4 15.83 -35.84 7.33
N PHE A 5 15.82 -36.92 6.54
CA PHE A 5 14.70 -37.86 6.47
C PHE A 5 14.78 -38.98 7.52
N LYS A 6 15.81 -39.02 8.39
CA LYS A 6 15.91 -40.05 9.46
C LYS A 6 14.81 -39.95 10.52
N ILE A 7 14.00 -38.90 10.49
CA ILE A 7 12.85 -38.69 11.39
C ILE A 7 11.60 -39.48 10.96
N ILE A 8 11.60 -40.08 9.76
CA ILE A 8 10.56 -41.01 9.29
C ILE A 8 11.10 -42.44 9.25
N ASP A 9 10.22 -43.44 9.37
CA ASP A 9 10.62 -44.84 9.30
C ASP A 9 11.03 -45.25 7.87
N GLU A 10 11.81 -46.33 7.76
CA GLU A 10 12.39 -46.79 6.49
C GLU A 10 11.33 -47.15 5.44
N ASP A 11 10.16 -47.66 5.85
CA ASP A 11 9.10 -48.04 4.91
C ASP A 11 8.44 -46.79 4.33
N THR A 12 8.13 -45.80 5.18
CA THR A 12 7.65 -44.48 4.74
C THR A 12 8.66 -43.80 3.83
N LEU A 13 9.96 -43.86 4.13
CA LEU A 13 11.03 -43.28 3.31
C LEU A 13 11.05 -43.88 1.88
N LYS A 14 10.96 -45.21 1.76
CA LYS A 14 10.89 -45.87 0.44
C LYS A 14 9.62 -45.49 -0.34
N LEU A 15 8.52 -45.25 0.36
CA LEU A 15 7.27 -44.86 -0.29
C LEU A 15 7.34 -43.45 -0.86
N ILE A 16 7.90 -42.47 -0.15
CA ILE A 16 7.99 -41.10 -0.67
C ILE A 16 8.92 -40.96 -1.89
N GLU A 17 9.84 -41.91 -2.09
CA GLU A 17 10.70 -42.00 -3.28
C GLU A 17 9.94 -42.39 -4.56
N SER A 18 8.80 -43.06 -4.44
CA SER A 18 8.05 -43.61 -5.58
C SER A 18 6.64 -43.01 -5.72
N LYS A 19 6.08 -42.45 -4.64
CA LYS A 19 4.75 -41.83 -4.63
C LYS A 19 4.82 -40.36 -5.03
N MET A 20 3.78 -39.91 -5.72
CA MET A 20 3.74 -38.60 -6.37
C MET A 20 3.17 -37.53 -5.43
N ALA A 21 3.85 -36.39 -5.30
CA ALA A 21 3.29 -35.17 -4.71
C ALA A 21 2.54 -34.35 -5.76
N LYS A 22 3.04 -34.38 -7.00
CA LYS A 22 2.48 -33.73 -8.20
C LYS A 22 2.62 -34.68 -9.38
N PRO A 23 1.92 -34.45 -10.52
CA PRO A 23 2.00 -35.36 -11.67
C PRO A 23 3.42 -35.61 -12.21
N ASP A 24 4.33 -34.68 -11.96
CA ASP A 24 5.72 -34.63 -12.45
C ASP A 24 6.77 -34.74 -11.33
N LYS A 25 6.36 -34.91 -10.06
CA LYS A 25 7.27 -34.84 -8.91
C LYS A 25 6.88 -35.79 -7.78
N THR A 26 7.83 -36.56 -7.28
CA THR A 26 7.66 -37.42 -6.11
C THR A 26 7.56 -36.60 -4.81
N ILE A 27 7.05 -37.22 -3.74
CA ILE A 27 6.97 -36.57 -2.42
C ILE A 27 8.38 -36.26 -1.89
N LYS A 28 9.36 -37.14 -2.11
CA LYS A 28 10.75 -36.88 -1.72
C LYS A 28 11.34 -35.71 -2.48
N GLU A 29 11.25 -35.69 -3.81
CA GLU A 29 11.78 -34.59 -4.64
C GLU A 29 11.17 -33.24 -4.24
N HIS A 30 9.85 -33.18 -4.00
CA HIS A 30 9.19 -31.96 -3.53
C HIS A 30 9.74 -31.54 -2.16
N SER A 31 9.82 -32.45 -1.20
CA SER A 31 10.38 -32.17 0.14
C SER A 31 11.84 -31.70 0.08
N GLU A 32 12.64 -32.26 -0.82
CA GLU A 32 14.03 -31.84 -1.04
C GLU A 32 14.14 -30.42 -1.60
N GLU A 33 13.21 -29.99 -2.46
CA GLU A 33 13.16 -28.61 -2.94
C GLU A 33 12.80 -27.63 -1.83
N LEU A 34 11.87 -27.98 -0.93
CA LEU A 34 11.58 -27.17 0.27
C LEU A 34 12.83 -27.02 1.14
N LEU A 35 13.57 -28.11 1.33
CA LEU A 35 14.80 -28.10 2.14
C LEU A 35 15.90 -27.25 1.50
N LYS A 36 16.02 -27.26 0.16
CA LYS A 36 16.93 -26.36 -0.57
C LYS A 36 16.53 -24.89 -0.41
N ALA A 37 15.23 -24.60 -0.45
CA ALA A 37 14.70 -23.25 -0.20
C ALA A 37 15.01 -22.79 1.23
N LEU A 38 14.83 -23.65 2.23
CA LEU A 38 15.17 -23.36 3.62
C LEU A 38 16.67 -23.13 3.81
N GLU A 39 17.52 -23.93 3.15
CA GLU A 39 18.97 -23.73 3.14
C GLU A 39 19.40 -22.40 2.49
N LEU A 40 18.71 -21.98 1.43
CA LEU A 40 18.92 -20.65 0.83
C LEU A 40 18.61 -19.54 1.85
N LEU A 41 17.47 -19.60 2.55
CA LEU A 41 17.13 -18.61 3.58
C LEU A 41 18.16 -18.57 4.71
N LEU A 42 18.71 -19.73 5.10
CA LEU A 42 19.79 -19.80 6.09
C LEU A 42 21.07 -19.15 5.55
N LYS A 43 21.45 -19.42 4.30
CA LYS A 43 22.64 -18.84 3.66
C LYS A 43 22.55 -17.31 3.56
N LEU A 44 21.34 -16.79 3.33
CA LEU A 44 21.07 -15.34 3.28
C LEU A 44 20.97 -14.70 4.67
N GLY A 45 20.99 -15.47 5.75
CA GLY A 45 20.87 -14.98 7.12
C GLY A 45 19.44 -14.61 7.55
N TYR A 46 18.43 -14.94 6.75
CA TYR A 46 17.01 -14.65 7.04
C TYR A 46 16.36 -15.66 7.99
N ILE A 47 17.04 -16.76 8.28
CA ILE A 47 16.78 -17.66 9.41
C ILE A 47 18.12 -18.05 10.01
N GLN A 48 18.22 -18.10 11.34
CA GLN A 48 19.44 -18.52 12.02
C GLN A 48 19.48 -20.03 12.17
N LYS A 49 20.68 -20.62 12.29
CA LYS A 49 20.83 -22.06 12.56
C LYS A 49 20.53 -22.36 14.03
N ASP A 50 19.27 -22.22 14.39
CA ASP A 50 18.72 -22.38 15.72
C ASP A 50 17.54 -23.38 15.71
N LYS A 51 16.83 -23.42 16.84
CA LYS A 51 15.67 -24.28 17.04
C LYS A 51 14.55 -24.04 16.01
N ILE A 52 14.32 -22.80 15.57
CA ILE A 52 13.29 -22.50 14.57
C ILE A 52 13.66 -23.14 13.23
N TYR A 53 14.94 -23.09 12.84
CA TYR A 53 15.42 -23.78 11.63
C TYR A 53 15.22 -25.29 11.73
N GLU A 54 15.61 -25.92 12.83
CA GLU A 54 15.47 -27.36 13.03
C GLU A 54 14.00 -27.82 13.01
N LEU A 55 13.11 -27.05 13.64
CA LEU A 55 11.67 -27.34 13.64
C LEU A 55 11.04 -27.11 12.26
N THR A 56 11.47 -26.08 11.53
CA THR A 56 11.03 -25.83 10.15
C THR A 56 11.48 -26.94 9.22
N GLU A 57 12.72 -27.42 9.38
CA GLU A 57 13.24 -28.57 8.62
C GLU A 57 12.36 -29.81 8.82
N LYS A 58 12.01 -30.13 10.08
CA LYS A 58 11.06 -31.22 10.38
C LYS A 58 9.70 -30.98 9.75
N ALA A 59 9.19 -29.74 9.79
CA ALA A 59 7.91 -29.38 9.17
C ALA A 59 7.94 -29.62 7.65
N CYS A 60 9.02 -29.25 6.96
CA CYS A 60 9.20 -29.50 5.53
C CYS A 60 9.14 -30.99 5.19
N VAL A 61 9.74 -31.86 6.01
CA VAL A 61 9.71 -33.32 5.80
C VAL A 61 8.31 -33.90 6.05
N TYR A 62 7.59 -33.41 7.06
CA TYR A 62 6.29 -33.97 7.44
C TYR A 62 5.10 -33.46 6.63
N HIS A 63 5.14 -32.23 6.08
CA HIS A 63 3.94 -31.52 5.60
C HIS A 63 3.10 -32.30 4.59
N ASP A 64 3.76 -33.08 3.73
CA ASP A 64 3.14 -33.74 2.58
C ASP A 64 2.99 -35.26 2.72
N LEU A 65 3.35 -35.86 3.85
CA LEU A 65 3.28 -37.31 4.02
C LEU A 65 1.85 -37.86 3.90
N GLY A 66 0.85 -37.05 4.22
CA GLY A 66 -0.55 -37.38 3.98
C GLY A 66 -0.88 -37.66 2.51
N LYS A 67 -0.07 -37.22 1.54
CA LYS A 67 -0.23 -37.51 0.11
C LYS A 67 0.06 -38.99 -0.23
N LEU A 68 0.66 -39.76 0.67
CA LEU A 68 0.91 -41.20 0.50
C LEU A 68 -0.38 -42.02 0.36
N ASN A 69 -1.49 -41.52 0.89
CA ASN A 69 -2.75 -42.27 0.91
C ASN A 69 -3.24 -42.63 -0.51
N ARG A 70 -3.91 -43.78 -0.60
CA ARG A 70 -4.34 -44.37 -1.87
C ARG A 70 -5.26 -43.47 -2.72
N GLU A 71 -6.11 -42.65 -2.10
CA GLU A 71 -7.07 -41.81 -2.84
C GLU A 71 -6.38 -40.56 -3.42
N PHE A 72 -5.46 -39.94 -2.68
CA PHE A 72 -4.61 -38.87 -3.25
C PHE A 72 -3.77 -39.39 -4.43
N GLN A 73 -3.15 -40.56 -4.29
CA GLN A 73 -2.33 -41.15 -5.36
C GLN A 73 -3.15 -41.47 -6.62
N LYS A 74 -4.38 -41.97 -6.46
CA LYS A 74 -5.32 -42.12 -7.60
C LYS A 74 -5.60 -40.77 -8.27
N ARG A 75 -5.81 -39.72 -7.49
CA ARG A 75 -6.16 -38.39 -7.98
C ARG A 75 -5.01 -37.70 -8.70
N VAL A 76 -3.80 -37.73 -8.14
CA VAL A 76 -2.62 -37.06 -8.74
C VAL A 76 -2.15 -37.75 -10.02
N CYS A 77 -2.26 -39.08 -10.09
CA CYS A 77 -1.90 -39.86 -11.29
C CYS A 77 -3.06 -39.92 -12.32
N GLY A 78 -4.30 -39.64 -11.88
CA GLY A 78 -5.49 -39.72 -12.70
C GLY A 78 -5.78 -38.43 -13.46
N LYS A 79 -6.17 -38.55 -14.73
CA LYS A 79 -6.63 -37.38 -15.51
C LYS A 79 -8.03 -36.97 -15.05
N ASN A 80 -8.20 -35.69 -14.69
CA ASN A 80 -9.48 -35.07 -14.35
C ASN A 80 -10.25 -35.67 -13.15
N ILE A 81 -9.56 -36.36 -12.25
CA ILE A 81 -10.17 -36.83 -10.99
C ILE A 81 -10.24 -35.65 -10.02
N LYS A 82 -11.43 -35.36 -9.51
CA LYS A 82 -11.65 -34.30 -8.50
C LYS A 82 -11.65 -34.90 -7.09
N PHE A 83 -11.34 -34.06 -6.11
CA PHE A 83 -11.40 -34.42 -4.69
C PHE A 83 -12.82 -34.88 -4.32
N ASN A 84 -12.92 -36.01 -3.61
CA ASN A 84 -14.19 -36.56 -3.14
C ASN A 84 -14.27 -36.56 -1.61
N GLU A 85 -15.03 -35.62 -1.04
CA GLU A 85 -15.16 -35.44 0.42
C GLU A 85 -15.63 -36.69 1.19
N ASN A 86 -16.34 -37.62 0.53
CA ASN A 86 -16.83 -38.86 1.15
C ASN A 86 -15.78 -39.98 1.20
N LYS A 87 -14.69 -39.86 0.43
CA LYS A 87 -13.64 -40.89 0.29
C LYS A 87 -12.25 -40.37 0.64
N GLU A 88 -12.05 -39.06 0.57
CA GLU A 88 -10.79 -38.39 0.83
C GLU A 88 -10.87 -37.50 2.06
N VAL A 89 -9.72 -37.37 2.71
CA VAL A 89 -9.41 -36.38 3.73
C VAL A 89 -8.29 -35.50 3.17
N VAL A 90 -8.33 -34.21 3.49
CA VAL A 90 -7.28 -33.29 3.05
C VAL A 90 -5.90 -33.73 3.59
N HIS A 91 -4.88 -33.67 2.74
CA HIS A 91 -3.60 -34.33 3.03
C HIS A 91 -2.88 -33.74 4.25
N ASN A 92 -2.99 -32.43 4.50
CA ASN A 92 -2.46 -31.76 5.68
C ASN A 92 -3.00 -32.34 7.01
N VAL A 93 -4.26 -32.77 7.03
CA VAL A 93 -4.85 -33.47 8.19
C VAL A 93 -4.24 -34.87 8.35
N LEU A 94 -4.04 -35.60 7.26
CA LEU A 94 -3.41 -36.94 7.29
C LEU A 94 -1.93 -36.86 7.68
N SER A 95 -1.19 -35.85 7.20
CA SER A 95 0.22 -35.61 7.51
C SER A 95 0.48 -35.48 9.02
N LEU A 96 -0.48 -34.92 9.77
CA LEU A 96 -0.41 -34.80 11.23
C LEU A 96 -0.17 -36.15 11.94
N TYR A 97 -0.71 -37.24 11.39
CA TYR A 97 -0.62 -38.58 11.97
C TYR A 97 0.73 -39.27 11.71
N PHE A 98 1.59 -38.70 10.86
CA PHE A 98 2.95 -39.22 10.64
C PHE A 98 3.99 -38.60 11.60
N ILE A 99 3.60 -37.59 12.39
CA ILE A 99 4.54 -36.87 13.26
C ILE A 99 4.74 -37.63 14.57
N ASP A 100 5.93 -38.22 14.77
CA ASP A 100 6.28 -38.84 16.06
C ASP A 100 6.69 -37.78 17.07
N SER A 101 5.91 -37.64 18.15
CA SER A 101 6.25 -36.76 19.29
C SER A 101 7.61 -37.05 19.92
N LYS A 102 8.17 -38.27 19.76
CA LYS A 102 9.50 -38.63 20.28
C LYS A 102 10.65 -37.99 19.52
N ASN A 103 10.41 -37.48 18.32
CA ASN A 103 11.42 -36.78 17.52
C ASN A 103 11.60 -35.31 17.95
N PHE A 104 10.98 -34.90 19.05
CA PHE A 104 11.00 -33.54 19.58
C PHE A 104 11.47 -33.56 21.03
N ASP A 105 12.18 -32.51 21.43
CA ASP A 105 12.72 -32.39 22.78
C ASP A 105 11.62 -32.25 23.83
N ASN A 106 10.49 -31.66 23.44
CA ASN A 106 9.33 -31.46 24.30
C ASN A 106 8.03 -31.39 23.48
N MET A 107 6.91 -31.39 24.20
CA MET A 107 5.57 -31.37 23.60
C MET A 107 5.27 -30.05 22.87
N GLU A 108 5.84 -28.94 23.31
CA GLU A 108 5.59 -27.62 22.71
C GLU A 108 6.17 -27.56 21.29
N ASP A 109 7.37 -28.08 21.10
CA ASP A 109 8.04 -28.17 19.79
C ASP A 109 7.31 -29.06 18.82
N TYR A 110 6.82 -30.21 19.32
CA TYR A 110 5.91 -31.07 18.57
C TYR A 110 4.65 -30.30 18.13
N LEU A 111 4.03 -29.52 19.04
CA LEU A 111 2.82 -28.75 18.73
C LEU A 111 3.08 -27.66 17.70
N LYS A 112 4.23 -26.97 17.74
CA LYS A 112 4.62 -25.93 16.78
C LYS A 112 4.74 -26.52 15.36
N VAL A 113 5.43 -27.63 15.20
CA VAL A 113 5.57 -28.32 13.91
C VAL A 113 4.25 -28.92 13.45
N ALA A 114 3.52 -29.58 14.35
CA ALA A 114 2.20 -30.13 14.06
C ALA A 114 1.19 -29.04 13.64
N ASN A 115 1.25 -27.84 14.23
CA ASN A 115 0.42 -26.70 13.81
C ASN A 115 0.78 -26.23 12.39
N GLY A 116 2.07 -26.08 12.09
CA GLY A 116 2.53 -25.73 10.75
C GLY A 116 2.07 -26.75 9.71
N VAL A 117 2.28 -28.04 9.97
CA VAL A 117 1.87 -29.15 9.09
C VAL A 117 0.34 -29.25 8.99
N LEU A 118 -0.41 -29.06 10.06
CA LEU A 118 -1.87 -29.13 9.98
C LEU A 118 -2.46 -27.96 9.19
N ASN A 119 -1.95 -26.75 9.37
CA ASN A 119 -2.61 -25.53 8.88
C ASN A 119 -1.93 -24.91 7.64
N HIS A 120 -1.01 -25.62 6.98
CA HIS A 120 -0.35 -25.12 5.75
C HIS A 120 -1.29 -25.00 4.54
N HIS A 121 -2.42 -25.71 4.58
CA HIS A 121 -3.53 -25.53 3.65
C HIS A 121 -4.84 -25.33 4.41
N ASN A 122 -5.72 -24.51 3.83
CA ASN A 122 -7.00 -24.14 4.41
C ASN A 122 -8.15 -24.45 3.46
N TYR A 123 -8.18 -25.68 2.94
CA TYR A 123 -9.27 -26.16 2.07
C TYR A 123 -10.58 -26.35 2.82
N CYS A 124 -10.51 -26.62 4.12
CA CYS A 124 -11.64 -26.86 5.01
C CYS A 124 -11.26 -26.50 6.46
N ASN A 125 -12.20 -26.66 7.39
CA ASN A 125 -11.88 -26.58 8.81
C ASN A 125 -11.15 -27.86 9.24
N ASN A 126 -9.82 -27.77 9.33
CA ASN A 126 -8.94 -28.90 9.66
C ASN A 126 -9.31 -29.58 10.99
N TYR A 127 -9.75 -28.83 12.01
CA TYR A 127 -10.10 -29.37 13.32
C TYR A 127 -11.40 -30.20 13.29
N ASN A 128 -12.36 -29.79 12.45
CA ASN A 128 -13.60 -30.52 12.22
C ASN A 128 -13.31 -31.84 11.48
N GLU A 129 -12.48 -31.82 10.44
CA GLU A 129 -12.10 -33.04 9.70
C GLU A 129 -11.49 -34.13 10.61
N ILE A 130 -10.58 -33.75 11.54
CA ILE A 130 -10.00 -34.71 12.49
C ILE A 130 -11.09 -35.30 13.42
N SER A 131 -12.22 -34.62 13.61
CA SER A 131 -13.30 -35.06 14.51
C SER A 131 -14.37 -35.85 13.78
N ASP A 132 -14.75 -35.40 12.58
CA ASP A 132 -15.90 -35.90 11.83
C ASP A 132 -15.54 -37.12 10.97
N LYS A 133 -14.26 -37.30 10.63
CA LYS A 133 -13.79 -38.34 9.70
C LYS A 133 -12.80 -39.34 10.31
N ASP A 134 -12.84 -39.54 11.63
CA ASP A 134 -11.89 -40.43 12.34
C ASP A 134 -11.82 -41.85 11.74
N GLU A 135 -12.97 -42.46 11.44
CA GLU A 135 -13.02 -43.79 10.79
C GLU A 135 -12.36 -43.81 9.41
N LEU A 136 -12.62 -42.78 8.60
CA LEU A 136 -12.04 -42.66 7.26
C LEU A 136 -10.53 -42.41 7.33
N ILE A 137 -10.08 -41.55 8.25
CA ILE A 137 -8.65 -41.30 8.51
C ILE A 137 -7.95 -42.62 8.86
N ASN A 138 -8.49 -43.39 9.81
CA ASN A 138 -7.93 -44.68 10.20
C ASN A 138 -7.87 -45.66 9.01
N SER A 139 -8.90 -45.71 8.15
CA SER A 139 -8.91 -46.55 6.96
C SER A 139 -7.90 -46.12 5.89
N LEU A 140 -7.70 -44.81 5.70
CA LEU A 140 -6.74 -44.28 4.72
C LEU A 140 -5.28 -44.47 5.16
N LEU A 141 -5.06 -44.64 6.47
CA LEU A 141 -3.74 -44.73 7.08
C LEU A 141 -3.37 -46.13 7.59
N GLU A 142 -4.24 -47.13 7.41
CA GLU A 142 -4.10 -48.49 7.96
C GLU A 142 -2.77 -49.19 7.58
N GLU A 143 -2.28 -48.93 6.37
CA GLU A 143 -1.05 -49.54 5.81
C GLU A 143 0.24 -48.83 6.25
N PHE A 144 0.14 -47.74 7.02
CA PHE A 144 1.28 -46.89 7.37
C PHE A 144 1.53 -46.89 8.88
N LYS A 145 2.79 -46.71 9.26
CA LYS A 145 3.16 -46.45 10.65
C LYS A 145 2.72 -45.02 11.02
N THR A 146 1.68 -44.92 11.84
CA THR A 146 1.11 -43.63 12.27
C THR A 146 0.99 -43.50 13.78
N PHE A 147 0.81 -42.27 14.25
CA PHE A 147 0.76 -41.88 15.65
C PHE A 147 -0.60 -41.29 16.01
N LYS A 148 -1.11 -41.66 17.18
CA LYS A 148 -2.45 -41.27 17.63
C LYS A 148 -2.51 -39.79 18.03
N VAL A 149 -3.38 -39.03 17.37
CA VAL A 149 -3.71 -37.65 17.75
C VAL A 149 -4.75 -37.66 18.87
N LYS A 150 -4.36 -37.33 20.10
CA LYS A 150 -5.27 -37.27 21.26
C LYS A 150 -6.21 -36.06 21.16
N ARG A 151 -7.41 -36.14 21.73
CA ARG A 151 -8.35 -35.00 21.83
C ARG A 151 -7.72 -33.77 22.51
N SER A 152 -6.91 -33.99 23.55
CA SER A 152 -6.15 -32.92 24.21
C SER A 152 -5.14 -32.22 23.31
N THR A 153 -4.62 -32.91 22.28
CA THR A 153 -3.68 -32.33 21.31
C THR A 153 -4.39 -31.31 20.44
N LYS A 154 -5.64 -31.56 20.03
CA LYS A 154 -6.44 -30.61 19.23
C LYS A 154 -6.58 -29.24 19.93
N SER A 155 -6.99 -29.24 21.20
CA SER A 155 -7.13 -28.01 21.98
C SER A 155 -5.79 -27.28 22.17
N LYS A 156 -4.69 -28.02 22.31
CA LYS A 156 -3.35 -27.43 22.40
C LYS A 156 -2.85 -26.85 21.08
N LEU A 157 -3.17 -27.49 19.95
CA LEU A 157 -2.88 -26.96 18.61
C LEU A 157 -3.63 -25.65 18.36
N ALA A 158 -4.90 -25.56 18.76
CA ALA A 158 -5.64 -24.31 18.65
C ALA A 158 -5.01 -23.16 19.47
N ALA A 159 -4.40 -23.48 20.61
CA ALA A 159 -3.73 -22.49 21.47
C ALA A 159 -2.35 -22.04 20.95
N ILE A 160 -1.64 -22.86 20.16
CA ILE A 160 -0.30 -22.55 19.64
C ILE A 160 -0.35 -21.72 18.36
N VAL A 161 -1.53 -21.48 17.76
CA VAL A 161 -1.68 -20.79 16.47
C VAL A 161 -1.07 -19.38 16.50
N GLU A 162 -1.17 -18.69 17.65
CA GLU A 162 -0.67 -17.32 17.83
C GLU A 162 0.71 -17.25 18.48
N ASP A 163 1.32 -18.39 18.78
CA ASP A 163 2.69 -18.44 19.29
C ASP A 163 3.69 -17.92 18.23
N ASN A 164 4.62 -17.06 18.64
CA ASN A 164 5.53 -16.40 17.71
C ASN A 164 6.46 -17.38 16.98
N GLU A 165 6.92 -18.44 17.64
CA GLU A 165 7.74 -19.46 16.98
C GLU A 165 6.90 -20.33 16.03
N ALA A 166 5.67 -20.69 16.41
CA ALA A 166 4.74 -21.40 15.55
C ALA A 166 4.39 -20.61 14.28
N ILE A 167 4.15 -19.29 14.40
CA ILE A 167 3.94 -18.38 13.27
C ILE A 167 5.15 -18.41 12.34
N LYS A 168 6.38 -18.29 12.87
CA LYS A 168 7.61 -18.34 12.07
C LYS A 168 7.77 -19.67 11.34
N ILE A 169 7.64 -20.79 12.04
CA ILE A 169 7.79 -22.13 11.46
C ILE A 169 6.78 -22.32 10.32
N LYS A 170 5.52 -21.93 10.53
CA LYS A 170 4.49 -22.01 9.50
C LYS A 170 4.76 -21.06 8.33
N GLY A 171 5.22 -19.84 8.59
CA GLY A 171 5.55 -18.87 7.56
C GLY A 171 6.73 -19.31 6.68
N TYR A 172 7.81 -19.85 7.27
CA TYR A 172 8.90 -20.43 6.51
C TYR A 172 8.47 -21.67 5.74
N LEU A 173 7.64 -22.54 6.32
CA LEU A 173 7.06 -23.69 5.62
C LEU A 173 6.27 -23.24 4.39
N HIS A 174 5.39 -22.25 4.51
CA HIS A 174 4.66 -21.68 3.37
C HIS A 174 5.61 -21.10 2.31
N LYS A 175 6.65 -20.38 2.73
CA LYS A 175 7.62 -19.79 1.79
C LYS A 175 8.30 -20.88 0.96
N CYS A 176 8.75 -21.94 1.63
CA CYS A 176 9.41 -23.08 1.00
C CYS A 176 8.45 -23.87 0.10
N ASP A 177 7.23 -24.16 0.57
CA ASP A 177 6.25 -24.92 -0.22
C ASP A 177 5.81 -24.13 -1.47
N TYR A 178 5.54 -22.83 -1.33
CA TYR A 178 5.11 -22.01 -2.46
C TYR A 178 6.19 -21.88 -3.53
N CYS A 179 7.47 -21.74 -3.14
CA CYS A 179 8.57 -21.63 -4.11
C CYS A 179 8.83 -22.97 -4.82
N ALA A 180 8.93 -24.09 -4.07
CA ALA A 180 9.06 -25.43 -4.63
C ALA A 180 7.87 -25.78 -5.54
N SER A 181 6.68 -25.34 -5.14
CA SER A 181 5.47 -25.61 -5.88
C SER A 181 5.38 -24.88 -7.21
N SER A 182 6.01 -23.71 -7.31
CA SER A 182 5.95 -22.85 -8.49
C SER A 182 7.24 -22.84 -9.30
N SER A 183 8.22 -23.67 -8.93
CA SER A 183 9.58 -23.68 -9.48
C SER A 183 10.21 -22.28 -9.50
N SER A 184 9.95 -21.50 -8.45
CA SER A 184 10.50 -20.14 -8.27
C SER A 184 11.52 -20.11 -7.14
N ILE A 185 12.29 -19.02 -7.06
CA ILE A 185 13.23 -18.81 -5.96
C ILE A 185 12.50 -18.39 -4.69
N ALA A 186 12.96 -18.88 -3.53
CA ALA A 186 12.39 -18.47 -2.25
C ALA A 186 12.67 -17.00 -1.96
N GLU A 187 13.88 -16.54 -2.23
CA GLU A 187 14.32 -15.18 -1.94
C GLU A 187 15.54 -14.85 -2.79
N TYR A 188 15.49 -13.74 -3.53
CA TYR A 188 16.67 -13.21 -4.22
C TYR A 188 17.62 -12.55 -3.22
N PRO A 189 18.95 -12.66 -3.41
CA PRO A 189 19.91 -12.01 -2.54
C PRO A 189 19.79 -10.48 -2.64
N ASN A 190 19.86 -9.79 -1.50
CA ASN A 190 20.13 -8.36 -1.50
C ASN A 190 21.65 -8.14 -1.40
N ASP A 191 22.31 -7.98 -2.54
CA ASP A 191 23.76 -7.77 -2.64
C ASP A 191 24.08 -6.61 -3.60
N PHE A 192 23.16 -5.65 -3.71
CA PHE A 192 23.25 -4.56 -4.69
C PHE A 192 23.04 -3.16 -4.11
N LEU A 193 22.31 -3.02 -3.00
CA LEU A 193 21.76 -1.72 -2.61
C LEU A 193 22.86 -0.82 -2.05
N ASP A 194 23.72 -1.34 -1.18
CA ASP A 194 24.84 -0.56 -0.62
C ASP A 194 25.82 -0.11 -1.73
N GLU A 195 26.17 -1.00 -2.66
CA GLU A 195 27.03 -0.64 -3.82
C GLU A 195 26.35 0.37 -4.75
N ALA A 196 25.06 0.19 -5.05
CA ALA A 196 24.32 1.10 -5.92
C ALA A 196 24.20 2.51 -5.32
N LEU A 197 24.04 2.63 -3.99
CA LEU A 197 24.02 3.91 -3.28
C LEU A 197 25.41 4.58 -3.27
N GLU A 198 26.49 3.81 -3.12
CA GLU A 198 27.86 4.35 -3.25
C GLU A 198 28.12 4.87 -4.67
N ASN A 199 27.70 4.12 -5.68
CA ASN A 199 27.79 4.53 -7.08
C ASN A 199 26.96 5.80 -7.36
N LEU A 200 25.77 5.93 -6.76
CA LEU A 200 24.96 7.15 -6.84
C LEU A 200 25.72 8.36 -6.24
N LEU A 201 26.32 8.20 -5.06
CA LEU A 201 27.11 9.27 -4.44
C LEU A 201 28.32 9.64 -5.31
N ASN A 202 28.98 8.66 -5.93
CA ASN A 202 30.10 8.91 -6.83
C ASN A 202 29.66 9.68 -8.09
N LYS A 203 28.48 9.38 -8.66
CA LYS A 203 27.88 10.18 -9.74
C LYS A 203 27.66 11.64 -9.29
N TRP A 204 27.11 11.86 -8.09
CA TRP A 204 26.95 13.23 -7.56
C TRP A 204 28.27 13.96 -7.34
N LYS A 205 29.35 13.23 -7.03
CA LYS A 205 30.70 13.80 -6.91
C LYS A 205 31.30 14.22 -8.25
N MET A 206 30.89 13.60 -9.35
CA MET A 206 31.31 14.01 -10.69
C MET A 206 30.73 15.38 -11.05
N ASP A 207 29.48 15.67 -10.64
CA ASP A 207 28.84 16.96 -10.85
C ASP A 207 29.30 18.02 -9.83
N ASN A 208 29.50 17.61 -8.58
CA ASN A 208 30.01 18.46 -7.51
C ASN A 208 30.92 17.67 -6.57
N SER A 209 32.23 17.94 -6.63
CA SER A 209 33.25 17.22 -5.85
C SER A 209 33.07 17.25 -4.32
N GLU A 210 32.31 18.21 -3.79
CA GLU A 210 32.01 18.30 -2.35
C GLU A 210 30.79 17.48 -1.90
N SER A 211 30.10 16.84 -2.84
CA SER A 211 28.92 16.01 -2.57
C SER A 211 29.24 14.89 -1.56
N LYS A 212 28.47 14.86 -0.47
CA LYS A 212 28.57 13.89 0.61
C LYS A 212 27.18 13.60 1.18
N TRP A 213 27.04 12.45 1.83
CA TRP A 213 25.85 12.16 2.63
C TRP A 213 25.65 13.23 3.71
N ASN A 214 24.42 13.73 3.80
CA ASN A 214 24.01 14.72 4.79
C ASN A 214 23.79 14.08 6.17
N GLU A 215 23.44 14.88 7.18
CA GLU A 215 23.30 14.42 8.56
C GLU A 215 22.18 13.39 8.73
N LEU A 216 21.05 13.54 8.03
CA LEU A 216 19.95 12.57 8.04
C LEU A 216 20.42 11.22 7.46
N GLN A 217 21.06 11.26 6.30
CA GLN A 217 21.54 10.07 5.58
C GLN A 217 22.58 9.31 6.42
N LYS A 218 23.49 10.04 7.10
CA LYS A 218 24.45 9.46 8.04
C LYS A 218 23.78 8.88 9.28
N PHE A 219 22.83 9.59 9.89
CA PHE A 219 22.07 9.07 11.02
C PHE A 219 21.38 7.74 10.66
N CYS A 220 20.75 7.66 9.50
CA CYS A 220 20.15 6.42 9.01
C CYS A 220 21.20 5.32 8.78
N GLN A 221 22.34 5.65 8.16
CA GLN A 221 23.43 4.71 7.90
C GLN A 221 24.10 4.18 9.17
N ASP A 222 24.22 5.00 10.21
CA ASP A 222 24.87 4.63 11.48
C ASP A 222 23.95 3.80 12.40
N ASN A 223 22.64 3.78 12.10
CA ASN A 223 21.61 3.16 12.95
C ASN A 223 20.81 2.06 12.24
N LYS A 224 21.43 1.36 11.28
CA LYS A 224 20.83 0.27 10.48
C LYS A 224 20.20 -0.85 11.33
N GLU A 225 20.70 -1.08 12.54
CA GLU A 225 20.27 -2.20 13.42
C GLU A 225 19.26 -1.80 14.50
N GLU A 226 18.90 -0.53 14.56
CA GLU A 226 17.94 0.02 15.52
C GLU A 226 16.62 0.35 14.84
N ASN A 227 15.51 0.32 15.59
CA ASN A 227 14.31 0.99 15.12
C ASN A 227 14.51 2.50 15.27
N ILE A 228 14.24 3.28 14.23
CA ILE A 228 14.49 4.73 14.23
C ILE A 228 13.24 5.55 13.94
N ILE A 229 13.20 6.75 14.52
CA ILE A 229 12.35 7.84 14.06
C ILE A 229 13.28 8.96 13.62
N ALA A 230 13.15 9.39 12.37
CA ALA A 230 13.91 10.53 11.84
C ALA A 230 12.95 11.58 11.27
N ILE A 231 12.90 12.73 11.94
CA ILE A 231 12.12 13.90 11.51
C ILE A 231 13.03 14.80 10.68
N ALA A 232 12.71 14.95 9.41
CA ALA A 232 13.48 15.70 8.43
C ALA A 232 12.60 16.43 7.43
N GLN A 233 12.84 17.72 7.23
CA GLN A 233 12.09 18.54 6.29
C GLN A 233 12.10 17.97 4.85
N THR A 234 11.12 18.39 4.05
CA THR A 234 11.04 18.01 2.64
C THR A 234 12.29 18.46 1.87
N GLY A 235 12.81 17.57 1.02
CA GLY A 235 14.01 17.81 0.22
C GLY A 235 15.35 17.45 0.87
N MET A 236 15.37 16.91 2.10
CA MET A 236 16.60 16.43 2.76
C MET A 236 17.09 15.04 2.30
N GLY A 237 16.51 14.46 1.26
CA GLY A 237 16.92 13.13 0.78
C GLY A 237 16.47 11.99 1.70
N LYS A 238 15.23 12.05 2.21
CA LYS A 238 14.62 10.97 3.03
C LYS A 238 14.62 9.63 2.31
N THR A 239 14.42 9.64 0.98
CA THR A 239 14.44 8.42 0.17
C THR A 239 15.80 7.73 0.27
N GLU A 240 16.91 8.42 -0.03
CA GLU A 240 18.25 7.84 0.13
C GLU A 240 18.56 7.47 1.58
N ALA A 241 18.11 8.26 2.55
CA ALA A 241 18.30 7.94 3.96
C ALA A 241 17.61 6.60 4.34
N GLY A 242 16.39 6.38 3.87
CA GLY A 242 15.68 5.11 4.07
C GLY A 242 16.36 3.94 3.36
N LEU A 243 16.82 4.14 2.12
CA LEU A 243 17.56 3.09 1.38
C LEU A 243 18.90 2.75 2.05
N LEU A 244 19.64 3.76 2.55
CA LEU A 244 20.86 3.56 3.33
C LEU A 244 20.60 2.80 4.63
N TRP A 245 19.50 3.10 5.32
CA TRP A 245 19.12 2.39 6.55
C TRP A 245 18.75 0.92 6.28
N ILE A 246 18.08 0.64 5.14
CA ILE A 246 17.81 -0.73 4.68
C ILE A 246 19.14 -1.46 4.38
N GLY A 247 19.99 -0.88 3.51
CA GLY A 247 21.23 -1.51 3.05
C GLY A 247 21.02 -2.86 2.36
N ASP A 248 22.03 -3.72 2.38
CA ASP A 248 21.96 -5.09 1.84
C ASP A 248 21.18 -6.05 2.75
N THR A 249 19.92 -5.69 3.07
CA THR A 249 18.95 -6.50 3.82
C THR A 249 17.60 -6.45 3.12
N LYS A 250 16.77 -7.49 3.24
CA LYS A 250 15.40 -7.42 2.70
C LYS A 250 14.66 -6.18 3.21
N GLY A 251 14.15 -5.37 2.29
CA GLY A 251 13.65 -4.04 2.54
C GLY A 251 12.24 -3.80 2.01
N PHE A 252 11.44 -3.09 2.78
CA PHE A 252 10.14 -2.57 2.37
C PHE A 252 10.11 -1.05 2.55
N PHE A 253 9.73 -0.32 1.52
CA PHE A 253 9.51 1.12 1.56
C PHE A 253 8.01 1.39 1.39
N VAL A 254 7.36 1.85 2.44
CA VAL A 254 5.89 1.95 2.52
C VAL A 254 5.47 3.41 2.45
N LEU A 255 4.57 3.72 1.51
CA LEU A 255 4.03 5.07 1.32
C LEU A 255 2.49 5.07 1.25
N PRO A 256 1.85 6.20 1.59
CA PRO A 256 0.39 6.32 1.53
C PRO A 256 -0.15 6.33 0.09
N ILE A 257 0.63 6.81 -0.89
CA ILE A 257 0.13 7.14 -2.24
C ILE A 257 0.91 6.40 -3.35
N ARG A 258 0.17 5.85 -4.33
CA ARG A 258 0.73 5.10 -5.48
C ARG A 258 1.69 5.89 -6.35
N THR A 259 1.43 7.18 -6.58
CA THR A 259 2.33 8.03 -7.38
C THR A 259 3.70 8.20 -6.74
N ALA A 260 3.77 8.32 -5.40
CA ALA A 260 5.04 8.35 -4.68
C ALA A 260 5.77 6.99 -4.70
N ILE A 261 5.02 5.88 -4.63
CA ILE A 261 5.54 4.52 -4.81
C ILE A 261 6.22 4.36 -6.16
N ASN A 262 5.52 4.74 -7.24
CA ASN A 262 6.05 4.68 -8.59
C ASN A 262 7.30 5.56 -8.76
N ALA A 263 7.30 6.77 -8.18
CA ALA A 263 8.46 7.65 -8.24
C ALA A 263 9.70 7.06 -7.54
N ILE A 264 9.54 6.43 -6.38
CA ILE A 264 10.68 5.78 -5.69
C ILE A 264 11.12 4.53 -6.45
N TYR A 265 10.19 3.75 -7.00
CA TYR A 265 10.53 2.62 -7.86
C TYR A 265 11.35 3.06 -9.07
N ASP A 266 10.90 4.10 -9.80
CA ASP A 266 11.64 4.65 -10.93
C ASP A 266 13.00 5.19 -10.53
N ARG A 267 13.09 5.89 -9.40
CA ARG A 267 14.37 6.38 -8.86
C ARG A 267 15.36 5.24 -8.64
N VAL A 268 14.95 4.14 -8.02
CA VAL A 268 15.85 2.98 -7.82
C VAL A 268 16.14 2.27 -9.14
N ARG A 269 15.11 2.03 -9.94
CA ARG A 269 15.23 1.31 -11.21
C ARG A 269 16.14 2.03 -12.21
N ILE A 270 15.99 3.34 -12.34
CA ILE A 270 16.67 4.16 -13.36
C ILE A 270 18.00 4.68 -12.79
N ASP A 271 17.97 5.35 -11.64
CA ASP A 271 19.14 6.12 -11.18
C ASP A 271 20.19 5.22 -10.50
N LEU A 272 19.74 4.22 -9.75
CA LEU A 272 20.61 3.28 -9.01
C LEU A 272 20.99 2.07 -9.89
N LEU A 273 19.99 1.43 -10.52
CA LEU A 273 20.21 0.17 -11.26
C LEU A 273 20.46 0.36 -12.76
N GLY A 274 20.19 1.54 -13.33
CA GLY A 274 20.31 1.74 -14.78
C GLY A 274 19.46 0.78 -15.62
N ASN A 275 18.29 0.39 -15.11
CA ASN A 275 17.36 -0.61 -15.66
C ASN A 275 17.92 -2.05 -15.79
N LYS A 276 18.98 -2.41 -15.05
CA LYS A 276 19.56 -3.76 -15.10
C LYS A 276 19.03 -4.68 -13.99
N HIS A 277 18.80 -5.95 -14.33
CA HIS A 277 18.37 -7.03 -13.42
C HIS A 277 17.15 -6.69 -12.54
N ILE A 278 16.26 -5.81 -13.02
CA ILE A 278 15.21 -5.22 -12.19
C ILE A 278 14.29 -6.30 -11.56
N GLN A 279 14.03 -7.38 -12.28
CA GLN A 279 13.17 -8.50 -11.86
C GLN A 279 13.68 -9.27 -10.64
N GLU A 280 14.96 -9.10 -10.30
CA GLU A 280 15.65 -9.77 -9.20
C GLU A 280 15.95 -8.82 -8.04
N ARG A 281 15.76 -7.50 -8.21
CA ARG A 281 16.26 -6.46 -7.30
C ARG A 281 15.18 -5.62 -6.64
N ILE A 282 14.15 -5.22 -7.38
CA ILE A 282 13.13 -4.30 -6.87
C ILE A 282 11.73 -4.72 -7.35
N ALA A 283 10.69 -4.46 -6.57
CA ALA A 283 9.30 -4.67 -6.98
C ALA A 283 8.36 -3.57 -6.45
N ILE A 284 7.23 -3.40 -7.13
CA ILE A 284 6.09 -2.57 -6.71
C ILE A 284 4.98 -3.48 -6.17
N LEU A 285 4.47 -3.14 -4.99
CA LEU A 285 3.34 -3.80 -4.36
C LEU A 285 2.18 -2.81 -4.19
N HIS A 286 1.31 -2.76 -5.19
CA HIS A 286 0.00 -2.08 -5.11
C HIS A 286 -0.97 -2.66 -6.15
N SER A 287 -2.27 -2.40 -6.01
CA SER A 287 -3.29 -3.06 -6.83
C SER A 287 -3.18 -2.86 -8.35
N SER A 288 -2.43 -1.85 -8.81
CA SER A 288 -2.22 -1.52 -10.23
C SER A 288 -0.76 -1.72 -10.71
N SER A 289 0.01 -2.60 -10.06
CA SER A 289 1.45 -2.79 -10.33
C SER A 289 1.70 -3.39 -11.71
N MET A 290 0.83 -4.30 -12.14
CA MET A 290 0.95 -4.94 -13.46
C MET A 290 0.74 -3.94 -14.60
N GLU A 291 -0.29 -3.08 -14.51
CA GLU A 291 -0.52 -2.02 -15.51
C GLU A 291 0.69 -1.07 -15.59
N TYR A 292 1.29 -0.76 -14.44
CA TYR A 292 2.47 0.08 -14.39
C TYR A 292 3.69 -0.59 -15.05
N TYR A 293 3.92 -1.88 -14.81
CA TYR A 293 5.00 -2.63 -15.44
C TYR A 293 4.84 -2.67 -16.96
N ILE A 294 3.67 -3.05 -17.47
CA ILE A 294 3.39 -3.13 -18.91
C ILE A 294 3.62 -1.79 -19.61
N LYS A 295 3.33 -0.68 -18.94
CA LYS A 295 3.48 0.66 -19.52
C LYS A 295 4.92 1.18 -19.52
N ASN A 296 5.69 0.86 -18.48
CA ASN A 296 6.96 1.55 -18.20
C ASN A 296 8.20 0.66 -18.33
N ILE A 297 8.03 -0.66 -18.45
CA ILE A 297 9.09 -1.63 -18.69
C ILE A 297 8.90 -2.10 -20.14
N ASN A 298 9.58 -1.45 -21.08
CA ASN A 298 9.58 -1.85 -22.50
C ASN A 298 10.73 -2.82 -22.79
N ASP A 299 10.48 -3.81 -23.65
CA ASP A 299 11.44 -4.81 -24.17
C ASP A 299 12.61 -4.22 -24.99
N ASN A 300 12.73 -2.89 -25.11
CA ASN A 300 13.69 -2.22 -26.00
C ASN A 300 15.11 -2.03 -25.42
N ASN A 301 15.46 -2.71 -24.33
CA ASN A 301 16.86 -2.84 -23.92
C ASN A 301 17.34 -4.20 -24.41
N ASP A 302 18.29 -4.18 -25.36
CA ASP A 302 18.80 -5.33 -26.15
C ASP A 302 19.34 -6.55 -25.37
N ASP A 303 19.24 -6.62 -24.03
CA ASP A 303 19.97 -7.62 -23.24
C ASP A 303 19.11 -8.63 -22.44
N GLU A 304 17.84 -8.38 -22.06
CA GLU A 304 17.00 -9.38 -21.34
C GLU A 304 15.48 -9.16 -21.58
N GLU A 305 14.79 -10.16 -22.16
CA GLU A 305 13.32 -10.19 -22.22
C GLU A 305 12.76 -10.47 -20.80
N ILE A 306 11.98 -9.54 -20.26
CA ILE A 306 11.45 -9.64 -18.88
C ILE A 306 10.06 -10.28 -18.91
N ASP A 307 9.91 -11.46 -18.28
CA ASP A 307 8.59 -12.04 -18.03
C ASP A 307 7.87 -11.26 -16.92
N LEU A 308 7.13 -10.23 -17.32
CA LEU A 308 6.37 -9.37 -16.41
C LEU A 308 5.32 -10.13 -15.58
N MET A 309 4.76 -11.22 -16.11
CA MET A 309 3.82 -12.08 -15.36
C MET A 309 4.52 -12.78 -14.21
N ASN A 310 5.66 -13.40 -14.49
CA ASN A 310 6.46 -14.05 -13.46
C ASN A 310 7.05 -13.02 -12.48
N TYR A 311 7.56 -11.89 -12.96
CA TYR A 311 8.08 -10.80 -12.13
C TYR A 311 7.01 -10.28 -11.15
N HIS A 312 5.80 -10.01 -11.63
CA HIS A 312 4.70 -9.58 -10.77
C HIS A 312 4.29 -10.66 -9.74
N LYS A 313 4.30 -11.93 -10.15
CA LYS A 313 4.00 -13.07 -9.26
C LYS A 313 5.04 -13.19 -8.14
N ILE A 314 6.33 -13.17 -8.47
CA ILE A 314 7.43 -13.26 -7.52
C ILE A 314 7.42 -12.06 -6.56
N GLY A 315 7.14 -10.85 -7.07
CA GLY A 315 6.95 -9.66 -6.25
C GLY A 315 5.85 -9.86 -5.20
N LYS A 316 4.68 -10.38 -5.60
CA LYS A 316 3.58 -10.70 -4.66
C LYS A 316 3.91 -11.83 -3.66
N GLN A 317 4.83 -12.71 -4.00
CA GLN A 317 5.38 -13.72 -3.07
C GLN A 317 6.43 -13.14 -2.11
N LEU A 318 6.72 -11.84 -2.22
CA LEU A 318 7.70 -11.13 -1.42
C LEU A 318 9.10 -11.76 -1.53
N ALA A 319 9.47 -12.32 -2.69
CA ALA A 319 10.78 -12.95 -2.90
C ALA A 319 11.84 -11.99 -3.46
N ILE A 320 11.46 -10.76 -3.79
CA ILE A 320 12.35 -9.72 -4.28
C ILE A 320 12.89 -8.91 -3.09
N PRO A 321 14.18 -8.55 -3.05
CA PRO A 321 14.82 -7.99 -1.87
C PRO A 321 14.29 -6.62 -1.48
N LEU A 322 14.10 -5.69 -2.42
CA LEU A 322 13.55 -4.36 -2.16
C LEU A 322 12.12 -4.24 -2.72
N ASN A 323 11.15 -3.86 -1.89
CA ASN A 323 9.75 -3.69 -2.31
C ASN A 323 9.25 -2.29 -1.96
N ILE A 324 8.69 -1.58 -2.93
CA ILE A 324 8.03 -0.30 -2.72
C ILE A 324 6.51 -0.56 -2.70
N SER A 325 5.88 -0.32 -1.55
CA SER A 325 4.55 -0.87 -1.25
C SER A 325 3.59 0.18 -0.73
N THR A 326 2.28 -0.03 -0.94
CA THR A 326 1.30 0.58 -0.04
C THR A 326 1.23 -0.18 1.27
N MET A 327 0.78 0.48 2.33
CA MET A 327 0.56 -0.15 3.63
C MET A 327 -0.36 -1.37 3.54
N ASP A 328 -1.41 -1.29 2.74
CA ASP A 328 -2.47 -2.29 2.67
C ASP A 328 -2.02 -3.61 2.05
N GLN A 329 -1.02 -3.57 1.17
CA GLN A 329 -0.46 -4.79 0.61
C GLN A 329 0.42 -5.53 1.61
N LEU A 330 0.93 -4.83 2.63
CA LEU A 330 1.94 -5.34 3.54
C LEU A 330 1.38 -5.67 4.93
N PHE A 331 0.42 -4.89 5.43
CA PHE A 331 -0.08 -4.98 6.80
C PHE A 331 -1.52 -5.50 6.92
N ASP A 332 -2.12 -6.00 5.84
CA ASP A 332 -3.39 -6.75 5.87
C ASP A 332 -3.32 -8.04 6.73
N PHE A 333 -2.13 -8.54 7.08
CA PHE A 333 -1.94 -9.71 7.94
C PHE A 333 -2.50 -9.51 9.35
N VAL A 334 -2.77 -8.26 9.77
CA VAL A 334 -3.38 -7.96 11.07
C VAL A 334 -4.78 -8.57 11.24
N TYR A 335 -5.46 -8.89 10.13
CA TYR A 335 -6.72 -9.65 10.14
C TYR A 335 -6.52 -11.17 10.32
N LYS A 336 -5.27 -11.63 10.44
CA LYS A 336 -4.90 -13.03 10.70
C LYS A 336 -5.58 -14.05 9.76
N TYR A 337 -5.77 -13.65 8.50
CA TYR A 337 -6.39 -14.50 7.47
C TYR A 337 -5.56 -15.77 7.23
N PRO A 338 -6.14 -16.87 6.75
CA PRO A 338 -5.38 -18.09 6.50
C PRO A 338 -4.17 -17.84 5.58
N SER A 339 -2.95 -18.16 6.05
CA SER A 339 -1.63 -17.90 5.40
C SER A 339 -0.97 -16.54 5.66
N TYR A 340 -1.54 -15.69 6.52
CA TYR A 340 -0.92 -14.43 6.95
C TYR A 340 0.50 -14.60 7.51
N GLU A 341 0.81 -15.78 8.06
CA GLU A 341 2.10 -16.10 8.69
C GLU A 341 3.27 -15.99 7.73
N LEU A 342 3.05 -16.24 6.43
CA LEU A 342 4.06 -16.06 5.39
C LEU A 342 4.54 -14.60 5.33
N LYS A 343 3.59 -13.67 5.33
CA LYS A 343 3.85 -12.23 5.23
C LYS A 343 4.52 -11.73 6.49
N LEU A 344 3.97 -12.08 7.66
CA LEU A 344 4.53 -11.68 8.95
C LEU A 344 5.94 -12.27 9.18
N THR A 345 6.18 -13.53 8.80
CA THR A 345 7.52 -14.13 8.91
C THR A 345 8.52 -13.44 7.97
N THR A 346 8.10 -13.13 6.74
CA THR A 346 8.93 -12.36 5.80
C THR A 346 9.33 -11.01 6.38
N LEU A 347 8.37 -10.29 6.99
CA LEU A 347 8.61 -9.02 7.65
C LEU A 347 9.53 -9.13 8.88
N SER A 348 9.51 -10.27 9.58
CA SER A 348 10.29 -10.48 10.81
C SER A 348 11.81 -10.49 10.61
N TYR A 349 12.29 -10.72 9.38
CA TYR A 349 13.71 -10.62 9.03
C TYR A 349 13.99 -9.44 8.08
N SER A 350 13.03 -8.54 7.91
CA SER A 350 13.12 -7.39 7.00
C SER A 350 13.27 -6.06 7.73
N LYS A 351 13.71 -5.06 6.97
CA LYS A 351 13.75 -3.64 7.36
C LYS A 351 12.62 -2.88 6.67
N ILE A 352 11.76 -2.22 7.44
CA ILE A 352 10.57 -1.53 6.94
C ILE A 352 10.72 -0.02 7.18
N VAL A 353 10.72 0.73 6.09
CA VAL A 353 10.66 2.20 6.11
C VAL A 353 9.21 2.63 5.91
N ILE A 354 8.66 3.40 6.84
CA ILE A 354 7.37 4.07 6.70
C ILE A 354 7.63 5.55 6.42
N ASP A 355 7.17 6.03 5.27
CA ASP A 355 7.23 7.45 4.91
C ASP A 355 5.87 8.12 5.10
N GLU A 356 5.91 9.39 5.53
CA GLU A 356 4.72 10.24 5.71
C GLU A 356 3.61 9.60 6.57
N ILE A 357 3.98 8.97 7.69
CA ILE A 357 3.03 8.29 8.60
C ILE A 357 1.86 9.16 9.07
N GLN A 358 2.07 10.47 9.17
CA GLN A 358 1.04 11.44 9.55
C GLN A 358 -0.06 11.63 8.49
N ALA A 359 0.13 11.11 7.27
CA ALA A 359 -0.90 11.15 6.22
C ALA A 359 -2.00 10.09 6.45
N TYR A 360 -1.81 9.14 7.36
CA TYR A 360 -2.81 8.12 7.67
C TYR A 360 -3.88 8.66 8.62
N GLY A 361 -5.15 8.50 8.24
CA GLY A 361 -6.29 8.72 9.14
C GLY A 361 -6.28 7.73 10.31
N PRO A 362 -7.14 7.94 11.33
CA PRO A 362 -7.10 7.16 12.58
C PRO A 362 -7.24 5.64 12.36
N ASP A 363 -8.08 5.24 11.40
CA ASP A 363 -8.32 3.83 11.04
C ASP A 363 -7.05 3.17 10.49
N LEU A 364 -6.48 3.77 9.44
CA LEU A 364 -5.27 3.28 8.78
C LEU A 364 -4.06 3.32 9.72
N LEU A 365 -3.98 4.33 10.58
CA LEU A 365 -2.92 4.43 11.58
C LEU A 365 -3.02 3.31 12.63
N ALA A 366 -4.22 2.91 13.04
CA ALA A 366 -4.41 1.78 13.96
C ALA A 366 -3.95 0.46 13.35
N TYR A 367 -4.34 0.17 12.10
CA TYR A 367 -3.86 -1.00 11.35
C TYR A 367 -2.34 -1.00 11.22
N LEU A 368 -1.76 0.14 10.84
CA LEU A 368 -0.32 0.31 10.69
C LEU A 368 0.42 0.02 11.99
N ILE A 369 0.04 0.68 13.09
CA ILE A 369 0.75 0.55 14.36
C ILE A 369 0.66 -0.89 14.87
N CYS A 370 -0.52 -1.52 14.84
CA CYS A 370 -0.64 -2.93 15.23
C CYS A 370 0.25 -3.86 14.37
N GLY A 371 0.29 -3.63 13.05
CA GLY A 371 1.15 -4.39 12.14
C GLY A 371 2.65 -4.17 12.40
N LEU A 372 3.05 -2.92 12.66
CA LEU A 372 4.42 -2.57 13.03
C LEU A 372 4.84 -3.24 14.34
N GLU A 373 3.98 -3.20 15.36
CA GLU A 373 4.24 -3.84 16.65
C GLU A 373 4.46 -5.34 16.48
N LYS A 374 3.58 -6.02 15.73
CA LYS A 374 3.71 -7.46 15.49
C LYS A 374 4.96 -7.79 14.69
N THR A 375 5.32 -6.95 13.72
CA THR A 375 6.54 -7.11 12.93
C THR A 375 7.80 -6.97 13.81
N ALA A 376 7.84 -5.95 14.67
CA ALA A 376 8.95 -5.70 15.58
C ALA A 376 9.08 -6.79 16.66
N GLU A 377 7.94 -7.25 17.19
CA GLU A 377 7.89 -8.36 18.16
C GLU A 377 8.56 -9.63 17.62
N LEU A 378 8.37 -9.93 16.32
CA LEU A 378 9.00 -11.08 15.68
C LEU A 378 10.44 -10.82 15.21
N GLY A 379 10.95 -9.59 15.29
CA GLY A 379 12.35 -9.26 15.02
C GLY A 379 12.59 -8.29 13.85
N GLY A 380 11.54 -7.91 13.12
CA GLY A 380 11.65 -6.93 12.03
C GLY A 380 12.08 -5.57 12.56
N LYS A 381 12.72 -4.78 11.71
CA LYS A 381 13.19 -3.43 12.07
C LYS A 381 12.36 -2.37 11.38
N ILE A 382 12.19 -1.22 12.05
CA ILE A 382 11.31 -0.15 11.57
C ILE A 382 12.03 1.20 11.56
N ALA A 383 11.94 1.92 10.45
CA ALA A 383 12.30 3.31 10.34
C ALA A 383 11.06 4.15 10.01
N ILE A 384 10.77 5.16 10.83
CA ILE A 384 9.76 6.18 10.53
C ILE A 384 10.49 7.41 9.98
N LEU A 385 10.24 7.73 8.72
CA LEU A 385 10.80 8.92 8.06
C LEU A 385 9.66 9.90 7.76
N THR A 386 9.75 11.12 8.26
CA THR A 386 8.69 12.11 8.00
C THR A 386 9.18 13.55 8.13
N ALA A 387 8.48 14.47 7.47
CA ALA A 387 8.68 15.91 7.68
C ALA A 387 8.13 16.38 9.02
N THR A 388 7.03 15.79 9.50
CA THR A 388 6.38 16.18 10.74
C THR A 388 5.83 14.95 11.46
N LEU A 389 6.04 14.86 12.77
CA LEU A 389 5.48 13.80 13.60
C LEU A 389 4.80 14.39 14.83
N PRO A 390 3.46 14.50 14.84
CA PRO A 390 2.72 14.94 16.01
C PRO A 390 3.06 14.11 17.25
N PRO A 391 3.25 14.74 18.42
CA PRO A 391 3.54 14.01 19.66
C PRO A 391 2.54 12.91 19.97
N PHE A 392 1.25 13.11 19.69
CA PHE A 392 0.26 12.06 19.92
C PHE A 392 0.49 10.80 19.07
N ILE A 393 0.90 10.94 17.80
CA ILE A 393 1.24 9.79 16.94
C ILE A 393 2.53 9.14 17.45
N LYS A 394 3.50 9.94 17.85
CA LYS A 394 4.77 9.48 18.43
C LYS A 394 4.55 8.65 19.71
N ASP A 395 3.67 9.11 20.59
CA ASP A 395 3.31 8.42 21.83
C ASP A 395 2.68 7.06 21.51
N LEU A 396 1.77 6.99 20.53
CA LEU A 396 1.14 5.75 20.08
C LEU A 396 2.17 4.75 19.52
N LEU A 397 3.12 5.21 18.70
CA LEU A 397 4.19 4.36 18.14
C LEU A 397 5.09 3.75 19.21
N LYS A 398 5.36 4.52 20.27
CA LYS A 398 6.32 4.16 21.32
C LYS A 398 5.74 3.28 22.43
N VAL A 399 4.46 2.92 22.36
CA VAL A 399 3.82 2.07 23.37
C VAL A 399 4.53 0.71 23.46
N ASN A 400 4.70 0.03 22.32
CA ASN A 400 5.24 -1.33 22.28
C ASN A 400 6.56 -1.45 21.49
N ILE A 401 7.04 -0.37 20.84
CA ILE A 401 8.27 -0.38 20.06
C ILE A 401 9.26 0.63 20.63
N LYS A 402 10.48 0.16 20.93
CA LYS A 402 11.59 1.04 21.31
C LYS A 402 12.21 1.66 20.06
N PHE A 403 12.17 2.99 19.97
CA PHE A 403 12.78 3.77 18.90
C PHE A 403 13.97 4.59 19.39
N LYS A 404 15.03 4.65 18.58
CA LYS A 404 16.10 5.64 18.66
C LYS A 404 15.72 6.86 17.82
N GLU A 405 16.03 8.03 18.33
CA GLU A 405 15.70 9.30 17.68
C GLU A 405 16.95 10.12 17.39
N ASN A 406 16.82 11.06 16.47
CA ASN A 406 17.79 12.12 16.29
C ASN A 406 17.67 13.17 17.40
N ASP A 407 18.81 13.63 17.94
CA ASP A 407 18.86 14.62 19.03
C ASP A 407 18.28 15.98 18.63
N LYS A 408 18.34 16.30 17.33
CA LYS A 408 17.79 17.51 16.72
C LYS A 408 17.14 17.18 15.40
N GLU A 409 15.98 17.78 15.14
CA GLU A 409 15.26 17.69 13.88
C GLU A 409 16.14 18.15 12.71
N PHE A 410 16.15 17.39 11.60
CA PHE A 410 16.96 17.73 10.43
C PHE A 410 16.24 18.81 9.60
N THR A 411 16.43 20.06 10.00
CA THR A 411 15.83 21.23 9.35
C THR A 411 16.92 22.21 8.90
N ASN A 412 16.57 23.08 7.96
CA ASN A 412 17.27 24.35 7.81
C ASN A 412 16.30 25.45 8.29
N ASP A 413 16.84 26.53 8.86
CA ASP A 413 16.02 27.65 9.34
C ASP A 413 15.54 28.55 8.16
N LEU A 414 15.16 27.92 7.03
CA LEU A 414 14.66 28.62 5.85
C LEU A 414 13.33 29.30 6.17
N LYS A 415 13.34 30.63 6.08
CA LYS A 415 12.12 31.45 6.17
C LYS A 415 11.63 31.74 4.75
N ARG A 416 10.72 30.89 4.27
CA ARG A 416 10.17 30.95 2.90
C ARG A 416 8.66 31.19 2.84
N HIS A 417 7.98 31.12 3.98
CA HIS A 417 6.53 31.31 4.10
C HIS A 417 6.25 32.51 4.99
N ASN A 418 5.45 33.43 4.48
CA ASN A 418 4.97 34.62 5.15
C ASN A 418 3.45 34.54 5.21
N LEU A 419 2.94 34.25 6.41
CA LEU A 419 1.56 33.83 6.63
C LEU A 419 0.67 35.03 6.92
N LYS A 420 -0.50 35.06 6.28
CA LYS A 420 -1.65 35.88 6.67
C LYS A 420 -2.79 34.97 7.09
N VAL A 421 -3.17 35.01 8.37
CA VAL A 421 -4.32 34.27 8.88
C VAL A 421 -5.56 35.16 8.79
N ILE A 422 -6.63 34.62 8.20
CA ILE A 422 -7.88 35.31 7.89
C ILE A 422 -9.02 34.54 8.55
N ASP A 423 -9.71 35.20 9.49
CA ASP A 423 -10.88 34.62 10.18
C ASP A 423 -12.16 34.82 9.35
N ASP A 424 -12.13 34.25 8.15
CA ASP A 424 -13.23 34.24 7.18
C ASP A 424 -13.14 32.98 6.32
N SER A 425 -14.18 32.73 5.51
CA SER A 425 -14.21 31.66 4.51
C SER A 425 -13.41 32.06 3.27
N ILE A 426 -12.76 31.08 2.67
CA ILE A 426 -12.07 31.29 1.39
C ILE A 426 -13.06 31.75 0.32
N ASN A 427 -12.70 32.79 -0.42
CA ASN A 427 -13.58 33.44 -1.37
C ASN A 427 -12.84 33.86 -2.65
N SER A 428 -13.57 33.96 -3.75
CA SER A 428 -13.04 34.32 -5.07
C SER A 428 -12.54 35.77 -5.14
N HIS A 429 -13.09 36.67 -4.34
CA HIS A 429 -12.73 38.08 -4.34
C HIS A 429 -11.27 38.29 -3.94
N ASP A 430 -10.84 37.77 -2.79
CA ASP A 430 -9.46 37.90 -2.30
C ASP A 430 -8.42 37.31 -3.29
N ILE A 431 -8.76 36.16 -3.87
CA ILE A 431 -7.91 35.46 -4.86
C ILE A 431 -7.77 36.32 -6.12
N TYR A 432 -8.89 36.84 -6.64
CA TYR A 432 -8.91 37.68 -7.83
C TYR A 432 -8.17 39.01 -7.63
N GLU A 433 -8.36 39.67 -6.48
CA GLU A 433 -7.65 40.91 -6.16
C GLU A 433 -6.14 40.72 -6.15
N LYS A 434 -5.65 39.61 -5.55
CA LYS A 434 -4.23 39.29 -5.56
C LYS A 434 -3.72 39.01 -6.97
N TYR A 435 -4.47 38.23 -7.75
CA TYR A 435 -4.14 37.92 -9.14
C TYR A 435 -3.99 39.21 -9.99
N ILE A 436 -4.95 40.13 -9.93
CA ILE A 436 -4.90 41.39 -10.68
C ILE A 436 -3.76 42.29 -10.19
N LYS A 437 -3.58 42.43 -8.87
CA LYS A 437 -2.50 43.24 -8.29
C LYS A 437 -1.12 42.77 -8.75
N ASN A 438 -0.89 41.45 -8.77
CA ASN A 438 0.36 40.87 -9.24
C ASN A 438 0.59 41.12 -10.73
N LYS A 439 -0.45 40.95 -11.56
CA LYS A 439 -0.42 41.18 -13.02
C LYS A 439 -0.12 42.66 -13.33
N GLN A 440 -0.79 43.59 -12.64
CA GLN A 440 -0.53 45.04 -12.76
C GLN A 440 0.88 45.44 -12.31
N SER A 441 1.44 44.74 -11.33
CA SER A 441 2.78 45.00 -10.80
C SER A 441 3.89 44.22 -11.51
N ASN A 442 3.56 43.47 -12.58
CA ASN A 442 4.48 42.58 -13.31
C ASN A 442 5.27 41.62 -12.38
N LYS A 443 4.65 41.17 -11.29
CA LYS A 443 5.19 40.14 -10.38
C LYS A 443 4.90 38.75 -10.97
N ASN A 444 5.71 37.76 -10.58
CA ASN A 444 5.34 36.36 -10.83
C ASN A 444 4.00 36.06 -10.15
N ASN A 445 3.15 35.27 -10.80
CA ASN A 445 1.74 35.17 -10.40
C ASN A 445 1.21 33.75 -10.51
N LYS A 446 2.02 32.77 -10.09
CA LYS A 446 1.57 31.39 -9.90
C LYS A 446 0.83 31.29 -8.57
N ILE A 447 -0.50 31.23 -8.62
CA ILE A 447 -1.36 31.15 -7.43
C ILE A 447 -1.92 29.72 -7.30
N LEU A 448 -1.71 29.11 -6.13
CA LEU A 448 -2.33 27.85 -5.75
C LEU A 448 -3.45 28.12 -4.74
N VAL A 449 -4.62 27.56 -4.98
CA VAL A 449 -5.79 27.63 -4.10
C VAL A 449 -6.14 26.21 -3.66
N VAL A 450 -6.11 25.91 -2.36
CA VAL A 450 -6.35 24.57 -1.83
C VAL A 450 -7.55 24.55 -0.90
N CYS A 451 -8.63 23.91 -1.35
CA CYS A 451 -9.87 23.72 -0.60
C CYS A 451 -9.92 22.34 0.07
N ASN A 452 -10.60 22.25 1.19
CA ASN A 452 -10.80 20.99 1.91
C ASN A 452 -11.80 20.06 1.18
N THR A 453 -12.72 20.62 0.36
CA THR A 453 -13.70 19.84 -0.41
C THR A 453 -13.68 20.15 -1.89
N ILE A 454 -14.07 19.14 -2.69
CA ILE A 454 -14.20 19.27 -4.14
C ILE A 454 -15.34 20.22 -4.51
N ASN A 455 -16.45 20.21 -3.76
CA ASN A 455 -17.57 21.12 -4.01
C ASN A 455 -17.12 22.58 -3.88
N LYS A 456 -16.34 22.92 -2.85
CA LYS A 456 -15.82 24.28 -2.67
C LYS A 456 -14.83 24.67 -3.77
N ALA A 457 -13.95 23.76 -4.17
CA ALA A 457 -13.04 23.96 -5.29
C ALA A 457 -13.79 24.25 -6.61
N GLN A 458 -14.84 23.47 -6.90
CA GLN A 458 -15.69 23.68 -8.07
C GLN A 458 -16.45 25.02 -7.99
N GLU A 459 -16.99 25.39 -6.82
CA GLU A 459 -17.65 26.67 -6.60
C GLU A 459 -16.73 27.86 -6.90
N LEU A 460 -15.52 27.87 -6.33
CA LEU A 460 -14.55 28.94 -6.58
C LEU A 460 -14.10 29.00 -8.04
N TYR A 461 -13.95 27.84 -8.70
CA TYR A 461 -13.61 27.78 -10.12
C TYR A 461 -14.67 28.44 -10.98
N GLU A 462 -15.96 28.12 -10.79
CA GLU A 462 -17.03 28.76 -11.57
C GLU A 462 -17.09 30.28 -11.32
N GLN A 463 -16.87 30.73 -10.08
CA GLN A 463 -16.84 32.17 -9.76
C GLN A 463 -15.67 32.90 -10.42
N LEU A 464 -14.48 32.28 -10.44
CA LEU A 464 -13.27 32.89 -10.98
C LEU A 464 -13.17 32.76 -12.51
N LYS A 465 -13.78 31.75 -13.11
CA LYS A 465 -13.75 31.50 -14.57
C LYS A 465 -14.34 32.66 -15.37
N GLU A 466 -15.29 33.39 -14.81
CA GLU A 466 -15.89 34.58 -15.42
C GLU A 466 -15.05 35.85 -15.25
N LEU A 467 -14.06 35.84 -14.34
CA LEU A 467 -13.26 37.02 -13.97
C LEU A 467 -11.82 36.96 -14.51
N VAL A 468 -11.28 35.76 -14.70
CA VAL A 468 -9.89 35.49 -15.07
C VAL A 468 -9.82 35.03 -16.53
N GLU A 469 -8.69 35.32 -17.20
CA GLU A 469 -8.46 34.84 -18.57
C GLU A 469 -8.55 33.30 -18.61
N LYS A 470 -9.26 32.77 -19.61
CA LYS A 470 -9.62 31.34 -19.70
C LYS A 470 -8.40 30.41 -19.61
N ASP A 471 -7.28 30.80 -20.21
CA ASP A 471 -6.06 29.99 -20.25
C ASP A 471 -5.21 30.12 -18.96
N GLU A 472 -5.56 31.06 -18.07
CA GLU A 472 -4.88 31.33 -16.81
C GLU A 472 -5.65 30.80 -15.58
N ILE A 473 -6.78 30.11 -15.76
CA ILE A 473 -7.54 29.48 -14.67
C ILE A 473 -7.67 27.97 -14.85
N ASN A 474 -7.27 27.21 -13.84
CA ASN A 474 -7.23 25.76 -13.87
C ASN A 474 -7.77 25.16 -12.57
N ILE A 475 -8.28 23.93 -12.65
CA ILE A 475 -8.75 23.16 -11.49
C ILE A 475 -8.26 21.70 -11.58
N LEU A 476 -7.87 21.13 -10.45
CA LEU A 476 -7.43 19.72 -10.32
C LEU A 476 -7.91 19.08 -9.02
N HIS A 477 -8.60 17.95 -9.11
CA HIS A 477 -9.04 17.14 -7.96
C HIS A 477 -9.29 15.67 -8.37
N SER A 478 -9.65 14.81 -7.41
CA SER A 478 -9.84 13.36 -7.66
C SER A 478 -11.06 13.00 -8.52
N LYS A 479 -12.04 13.90 -8.68
CA LYS A 479 -13.30 13.70 -9.45
C LYS A 479 -13.20 13.98 -10.95
N PHE A 480 -12.01 13.88 -11.54
CA PHE A 480 -11.85 13.83 -13.01
C PHE A 480 -11.75 12.38 -13.47
N ILE A 481 -12.16 12.09 -14.71
CA ILE A 481 -11.80 10.80 -15.31
C ILE A 481 -10.28 10.68 -15.37
N ARG A 482 -9.77 9.45 -15.37
CA ARG A 482 -8.32 9.22 -15.32
C ARG A 482 -7.57 9.91 -16.46
N LYS A 483 -8.13 9.96 -17.68
CA LYS A 483 -7.57 10.69 -18.83
C LYS A 483 -7.31 12.17 -18.49
N ASP A 484 -8.38 12.90 -18.21
CA ASP A 484 -8.30 14.35 -17.94
C ASP A 484 -7.48 14.66 -16.69
N ARG A 485 -7.54 13.80 -15.66
CA ARG A 485 -6.74 13.98 -14.45
C ARG A 485 -5.24 13.90 -14.77
N LEU A 486 -4.81 12.93 -15.55
CA LEU A 486 -3.40 12.77 -15.93
C LEU A 486 -2.92 13.96 -16.79
N GLU A 487 -3.74 14.44 -17.72
CA GLU A 487 -3.43 15.62 -18.52
C GLU A 487 -3.26 16.86 -17.61
N LYS A 488 -4.20 17.11 -16.70
CA LYS A 488 -4.13 18.23 -15.75
C LYS A 488 -2.97 18.11 -14.76
N GLU A 489 -2.64 16.91 -14.29
CA GLU A 489 -1.47 16.64 -13.45
C GLU A 489 -0.16 16.99 -14.18
N GLN A 490 -0.05 16.70 -15.47
CA GLN A 490 1.13 17.08 -16.26
C GLN A 490 1.23 18.61 -16.40
N VAL A 491 0.11 19.28 -16.73
CA VAL A 491 0.09 20.74 -16.91
C VAL A 491 0.43 21.47 -15.60
N ILE A 492 -0.10 21.03 -14.44
CA ILE A 492 0.25 21.68 -13.15
C ILE A 492 1.70 21.46 -12.76
N ILE A 493 2.31 20.30 -13.08
CA ILE A 493 3.73 20.04 -12.84
C ILE A 493 4.58 20.99 -13.68
N ASP A 494 4.25 21.15 -14.96
CA ASP A 494 4.98 22.01 -15.87
C ASP A 494 4.82 23.50 -15.52
N PHE A 495 3.61 23.92 -15.18
CA PHE A 495 3.33 25.27 -14.65
C PHE A 495 4.04 25.51 -13.31
N GLY A 496 4.11 24.49 -12.45
CA GLY A 496 4.68 24.56 -11.11
C GLY A 496 6.20 24.47 -11.04
N ARG A 497 6.93 24.51 -12.16
CA ARG A 497 8.41 24.47 -12.15
C ARG A 497 9.00 25.70 -11.44
N THR A 498 10.07 25.50 -10.67
CA THR A 498 10.80 26.61 -10.04
C THR A 498 11.61 27.42 -11.05
N TYR A 499 12.23 26.74 -12.02
CA TYR A 499 13.18 27.34 -12.94
C TYR A 499 12.77 27.10 -14.41
N ASP A 500 13.08 28.08 -15.25
CA ASP A 500 12.97 27.97 -16.70
C ASP A 500 14.16 27.18 -17.29
N GLU A 501 14.18 27.00 -18.61
CA GLU A 501 15.26 26.30 -19.33
C GLU A 501 16.64 26.96 -19.15
N ASN A 502 16.66 28.26 -18.83
CA ASN A 502 17.87 29.05 -18.60
C ASN A 502 18.28 29.10 -17.12
N LYS A 503 17.64 28.31 -16.25
CA LYS A 503 17.84 28.28 -14.78
C LYS A 503 17.49 29.59 -14.07
N ASN A 504 16.72 30.48 -14.68
CA ASN A 504 16.13 31.64 -14.01
C ASN A 504 14.82 31.24 -13.31
N ILE A 505 14.36 32.04 -12.36
CA ILE A 505 13.04 31.83 -11.73
C ILE A 505 11.97 31.90 -12.82
N ASP A 506 11.22 30.83 -12.96
CA ASP A 506 10.20 30.72 -14.00
C ASP A 506 9.02 31.65 -13.69
N LYS A 507 8.74 32.56 -14.64
CA LYS A 507 7.71 33.59 -14.50
C LYS A 507 6.48 33.24 -15.32
N GLN A 508 5.37 32.96 -14.66
CA GLN A 508 4.08 32.69 -15.30
C GLN A 508 2.92 33.36 -14.55
N ASN A 509 1.78 33.50 -15.20
CA ASN A 509 0.54 33.98 -14.60
C ASN A 509 -0.51 32.87 -14.64
N GLY A 510 -1.16 32.59 -13.51
CA GLY A 510 -2.28 31.66 -13.48
C GLY A 510 -2.69 31.22 -12.09
N ILE A 511 -3.94 30.78 -11.99
CA ILE A 511 -4.59 30.28 -10.79
C ILE A 511 -4.87 28.80 -10.96
N TRP A 512 -4.39 27.99 -10.02
CA TRP A 512 -4.71 26.59 -9.89
C TRP A 512 -5.54 26.35 -8.64
N ILE A 513 -6.78 25.90 -8.82
CA ILE A 513 -7.67 25.50 -7.73
C ILE A 513 -7.58 24.00 -7.54
N SER A 514 -7.38 23.55 -6.31
CA SER A 514 -7.18 22.14 -6.01
C SER A 514 -7.70 21.76 -4.63
N THR A 515 -7.51 20.49 -4.28
CA THR A 515 -7.84 19.91 -2.98
C THR A 515 -6.61 19.22 -2.40
N SER A 516 -6.77 18.31 -1.43
CA SER A 516 -5.66 17.56 -0.82
C SER A 516 -4.80 16.74 -1.79
N ILE A 517 -5.20 16.61 -3.08
CA ILE A 517 -4.38 15.94 -4.11
C ILE A 517 -3.00 16.60 -4.31
N VAL A 518 -2.85 17.91 -4.05
CA VAL A 518 -1.55 18.61 -4.16
C VAL A 518 -0.68 18.49 -2.92
N GLU A 519 -1.18 17.91 -1.82
CA GLU A 519 -0.41 17.77 -0.57
C GLU A 519 0.74 16.77 -0.73
N ALA A 520 0.61 15.80 -1.63
CA ALA A 520 1.59 14.74 -1.82
C ALA A 520 1.86 14.43 -3.30
N SER A 521 3.05 13.87 -3.56
CA SER A 521 3.48 13.33 -4.86
C SER A 521 3.59 14.29 -6.08
N LEU A 522 3.20 15.56 -5.99
CA LEU A 522 3.45 16.56 -7.05
C LEU A 522 4.64 17.44 -6.70
N ASP A 523 5.68 17.51 -7.55
CA ASP A 523 6.83 18.41 -7.34
C ASP A 523 6.55 19.80 -7.94
N ILE A 524 5.66 20.54 -7.27
CA ILE A 524 5.21 21.88 -7.69
C ILE A 524 5.72 22.97 -6.73
N ASP A 525 5.99 24.14 -7.28
CA ASP A 525 6.48 25.34 -6.59
C ASP A 525 5.76 26.61 -7.09
N PHE A 526 4.73 27.02 -6.35
CA PHE A 526 3.92 28.20 -6.59
C PHE A 526 4.46 29.45 -5.87
N ASP A 527 4.03 30.63 -6.27
CA ASP A 527 4.45 31.90 -5.65
C ASP A 527 3.54 32.26 -4.48
N TYR A 528 2.23 32.03 -4.63
CA TYR A 528 1.22 32.33 -3.61
C TYR A 528 0.36 31.10 -3.34
N LEU A 529 -0.05 30.96 -2.08
CA LEU A 529 -0.98 29.93 -1.62
C LEU A 529 -2.17 30.56 -0.91
N PHE A 530 -3.38 30.18 -1.30
CA PHE A 530 -4.62 30.43 -0.58
C PHE A 530 -5.15 29.08 -0.12
N THR A 531 -5.45 28.91 1.17
CA THR A 531 -5.90 27.59 1.64
C THR A 531 -6.85 27.68 2.82
N GLU A 532 -7.84 26.78 2.85
CA GLU A 532 -8.64 26.52 4.04
C GLU A 532 -7.82 25.78 5.09
N LEU A 533 -8.01 26.09 6.37
CA LEU A 533 -7.43 25.30 7.46
C LEU A 533 -8.15 23.93 7.54
N GLN A 534 -7.38 22.85 7.70
CA GLN A 534 -7.89 21.52 8.06
C GLN A 534 -7.28 21.06 9.38
N GLU A 535 -5.96 20.88 9.39
CA GLU A 535 -5.14 20.67 10.58
C GLU A 535 -3.72 21.17 10.30
N LEU A 536 -2.87 21.28 11.33
CA LEU A 536 -1.49 21.78 11.18
C LEU A 536 -0.64 20.96 10.21
N ASN A 537 -0.73 19.62 10.22
CA ASN A 537 0.10 18.78 9.33
C ASN A 537 -0.24 19.02 7.87
N SER A 538 -1.53 18.93 7.52
CA SER A 538 -2.03 19.22 6.17
C SER A 538 -1.69 20.65 5.75
N LEU A 539 -1.88 21.63 6.63
CA LEU A 539 -1.50 23.03 6.37
C LEU A 539 -0.01 23.12 5.99
N PHE A 540 0.90 22.55 6.77
CA PHE A 540 2.33 22.67 6.51
C PHE A 540 2.79 21.90 5.27
N GLN A 541 2.11 20.81 4.91
CA GLN A 541 2.32 20.13 3.62
C GLN A 541 1.90 21.04 2.45
N ARG A 542 0.76 21.75 2.56
CA ARG A 542 0.31 22.75 1.57
C ARG A 542 1.30 23.92 1.47
N LEU A 543 1.77 24.44 2.61
CA LEU A 543 2.81 25.49 2.64
C LEU A 543 4.04 25.06 1.82
N GLY A 544 4.46 23.80 1.92
CA GLY A 544 5.59 23.25 1.16
C GLY A 544 5.43 23.21 -0.38
N ARG A 545 4.30 23.68 -0.92
CA ARG A 545 4.03 23.91 -2.35
C ARG A 545 4.16 25.39 -2.76
N CYS A 546 4.36 26.29 -1.78
CA CYS A 546 4.63 27.71 -1.97
C CYS A 546 6.10 28.01 -1.67
N ASN A 547 6.79 28.69 -2.60
CA ASN A 547 8.20 29.03 -2.47
C ASN A 547 9.06 27.84 -2.02
N ARG A 548 8.83 26.67 -2.62
CA ARG A 548 9.35 25.38 -2.19
C ARG A 548 10.87 25.38 -2.08
N LYS A 549 11.58 26.02 -3.01
CA LYS A 549 13.06 26.13 -2.97
C LYS A 549 13.58 27.33 -2.16
N GLY A 550 12.71 28.19 -1.63
CA GLY A 550 13.09 29.38 -0.87
C GLY A 550 13.86 30.42 -1.69
N LYS A 551 13.66 30.44 -3.02
CA LYS A 551 14.36 31.34 -3.95
C LYS A 551 13.53 32.53 -4.40
N LYS A 552 12.23 32.51 -4.11
CA LYS A 552 11.28 33.57 -4.47
C LYS A 552 11.15 34.56 -3.32
N ASP A 553 10.75 35.78 -3.64
CA ASP A 553 10.50 36.83 -2.65
C ASP A 553 9.39 36.39 -1.68
N SER A 554 9.62 36.62 -0.38
CA SER A 554 8.71 36.31 0.72
C SER A 554 8.63 37.45 1.74
N ILE A 555 9.05 38.67 1.36
CA ILE A 555 8.94 39.87 2.21
C ILE A 555 7.47 40.22 2.44
N GLU A 556 6.63 40.09 1.40
CA GLU A 556 5.17 40.20 1.50
C GLU A 556 4.52 38.85 1.83
N TYR A 557 3.28 38.87 2.30
CA TYR A 557 2.48 37.65 2.49
C TYR A 557 2.40 36.84 1.19
N ASN A 558 2.80 35.58 1.29
CA ASN A 558 2.72 34.61 0.21
C ASN A 558 1.84 33.41 0.54
N CYS A 559 1.37 33.27 1.79
CA CYS A 559 0.47 32.21 2.21
C CYS A 559 -0.72 32.81 2.97
N TYR A 560 -1.94 32.61 2.47
CA TYR A 560 -3.20 33.12 3.01
C TYR A 560 -4.01 31.93 3.54
N ILE A 561 -4.32 31.96 4.84
CA ILE A 561 -4.92 30.82 5.56
C ILE A 561 -6.30 31.24 6.08
N TYR A 562 -7.34 30.59 5.58
CA TYR A 562 -8.73 30.85 5.94
C TYR A 562 -9.18 29.91 7.06
N THR A 563 -9.66 30.48 8.16
CA THR A 563 -10.01 29.73 9.38
C THR A 563 -11.50 29.61 9.63
N GLU A 564 -12.37 29.96 8.70
CA GLU A 564 -13.78 29.57 8.74
C GLU A 564 -14.05 28.54 7.64
N ILE A 565 -14.64 27.41 8.01
CA ILE A 565 -14.95 26.30 7.11
C ILE A 565 -16.41 25.85 7.30
N GLU A 566 -16.97 25.20 6.28
CA GLU A 566 -18.34 24.70 6.33
C GLU A 566 -18.53 23.70 7.49
N SER A 567 -19.56 23.92 8.32
CA SER A 567 -19.86 23.07 9.48
C SER A 567 -20.09 21.60 9.13
N GLY A 568 -20.57 21.31 7.92
CA GLY A 568 -20.77 19.95 7.42
C GLY A 568 -19.48 19.15 7.18
N ASN A 569 -18.30 19.80 7.24
CA ASN A 569 -17.00 19.12 7.11
C ASN A 569 -16.56 18.45 8.41
N PHE A 570 -17.08 18.89 9.57
CA PHE A 570 -16.76 18.28 10.86
C PHE A 570 -17.43 16.93 11.03
N ILE A 571 -16.73 16.00 11.69
CA ILE A 571 -17.23 14.67 11.97
C ILE A 571 -18.48 14.75 12.86
N ASP A 572 -19.57 14.13 12.40
CA ASP A 572 -20.83 13.90 13.12
C ASP A 572 -21.42 12.55 12.69
N GLY A 573 -21.15 11.50 13.49
CA GLY A 573 -21.42 10.11 13.11
C GLY A 573 -20.66 9.71 11.84
N ASP A 574 -21.40 9.29 10.80
CA ASP A 574 -20.84 8.89 9.49
C ASP A 574 -20.70 10.07 8.50
N ARG A 575 -20.90 11.32 8.95
CA ARG A 575 -20.78 12.52 8.12
C ARG A 575 -19.55 13.32 8.51
N GLY A 576 -19.02 14.09 7.56
CA GLY A 576 -17.81 14.89 7.75
C GLY A 576 -16.53 14.05 7.75
N PHE A 577 -15.39 14.74 7.75
CA PHE A 577 -14.06 14.10 7.70
C PHE A 577 -12.99 14.85 8.51
N ILE A 578 -13.32 16.02 9.05
CA ILE A 578 -12.41 16.83 9.87
C ILE A 578 -12.74 16.60 11.35
N ASP A 579 -11.74 16.14 12.11
CA ASP A 579 -11.87 16.07 13.56
C ASP A 579 -11.92 17.49 14.15
N LYS A 580 -13.01 17.81 14.84
CA LYS A 580 -13.25 19.16 15.37
C LYS A 580 -12.20 19.58 16.40
N LYS A 581 -11.78 18.67 17.28
CA LYS A 581 -10.79 18.98 18.33
C LYS A 581 -9.43 19.27 17.73
N LEU A 582 -9.01 18.47 16.75
CA LEU A 582 -7.77 18.64 16.00
C LEU A 582 -7.76 19.95 15.22
N TYR A 583 -8.89 20.28 14.58
CA TYR A 583 -9.09 21.55 13.90
C TYR A 583 -9.00 22.74 14.86
N ASP A 584 -9.73 22.70 15.99
CA ASP A 584 -9.75 23.79 16.98
C ASP A 584 -8.35 24.06 17.54
N LEU A 585 -7.59 23.00 17.88
CA LEU A 585 -6.20 23.10 18.32
C LEU A 585 -5.29 23.68 17.23
N SER A 586 -5.54 23.31 15.97
CA SER A 586 -4.78 23.83 14.84
C SER A 586 -5.09 25.31 14.59
N LYS A 587 -6.36 25.72 14.70
CA LYS A 587 -6.80 27.12 14.59
C LYS A 587 -6.20 27.96 15.71
N GLU A 588 -6.20 27.45 16.94
CA GLU A 588 -5.55 28.09 18.09
C GLU A 588 -4.04 28.30 17.84
N ALA A 589 -3.36 27.27 17.32
CA ALA A 589 -1.92 27.31 17.06
C ALA A 589 -1.51 28.39 16.04
N ILE A 590 -2.28 28.54 14.95
CA ILE A 590 -1.94 29.51 13.91
C ILE A 590 -2.46 30.91 14.19
N LYS A 591 -3.38 31.09 15.13
CA LYS A 591 -4.02 32.40 15.40
C LYS A 591 -3.01 33.50 15.74
N SER A 592 -1.88 33.15 16.36
CA SER A 592 -0.79 34.09 16.68
C SER A 592 0.24 34.26 15.56
N CYS A 593 0.11 33.53 14.45
CA CYS A 593 1.05 33.59 13.34
C CYS A 593 0.60 34.65 12.33
N ASP A 594 1.28 35.80 12.31
CA ASP A 594 1.16 36.81 11.23
C ASP A 594 2.58 37.23 10.85
N GLY A 595 3.02 36.88 9.65
CA GLY A 595 4.38 37.13 9.18
C GLY A 595 5.19 35.88 8.80
N LEU A 596 6.52 36.06 8.71
CA LEU A 596 7.47 35.00 8.36
C LEU A 596 7.52 33.92 9.43
N ILE A 597 7.39 32.65 9.00
CA ILE A 597 7.53 31.47 9.84
C ILE A 597 8.68 30.59 9.36
N SER A 598 9.52 30.12 10.29
CA SER A 598 10.59 29.17 10.02
C SER A 598 10.13 27.72 10.14
N GLU A 599 10.88 26.76 9.59
CA GLU A 599 10.56 25.35 9.72
C GLU A 599 10.61 24.88 11.18
N GLN A 600 11.49 25.45 12.02
CA GLN A 600 11.55 25.12 13.45
C GLN A 600 10.33 25.62 14.22
N GLU A 601 9.80 26.79 13.87
CA GLU A 601 8.57 27.33 14.48
C GLU A 601 7.36 26.46 14.15
N LYS A 602 7.23 25.99 12.90
CA LYS A 602 6.18 25.03 12.51
C LYS A 602 6.21 23.76 13.34
N ILE A 603 7.40 23.17 13.51
CA ILE A 603 7.52 21.95 14.31
C ILE A 603 7.20 22.23 15.78
N THR A 604 7.61 23.39 16.29
CA THR A 604 7.25 23.85 17.63
C THR A 604 5.73 23.95 17.82
N LEU A 605 4.99 24.45 16.82
CA LEU A 605 3.53 24.50 16.85
C LEU A 605 2.92 23.09 16.92
N ILE A 606 3.38 22.15 16.09
CA ILE A 606 2.92 20.76 16.15
C ILE A 606 3.20 20.15 17.53
N ASN A 607 4.43 20.29 18.02
CA ASN A 607 4.85 19.73 19.30
C ASN A 607 4.09 20.32 20.50
N THR A 608 3.63 21.56 20.37
CA THR A 608 2.90 22.26 21.45
C THR A 608 1.41 21.98 21.43
N PHE A 609 0.79 21.86 20.25
CA PHE A 609 -0.68 21.80 20.12
C PHE A 609 -1.21 20.39 19.87
N LEU A 610 -0.46 19.53 19.17
CA LEU A 610 -0.90 18.18 18.81
C LEU A 610 -0.35 17.13 19.79
N THR A 611 -0.56 17.37 21.09
CA THR A 611 -0.15 16.45 22.16
C THR A 611 -1.27 15.50 22.55
N THR A 612 -0.92 14.32 23.07
CA THR A 612 -1.88 13.32 23.57
C THR A 612 -2.84 13.91 24.61
N GLU A 613 -2.31 14.71 25.53
CA GLU A 613 -3.10 15.40 26.57
C GLU A 613 -4.14 16.36 25.97
N LYS A 614 -3.75 17.19 24.99
CA LYS A 614 -4.66 18.16 24.35
C LYS A 614 -5.72 17.51 23.46
N LEU A 615 -5.37 16.38 22.82
CA LEU A 615 -6.27 15.64 21.95
C LEU A 615 -7.19 14.67 22.69
N LYS A 616 -7.05 14.52 24.01
CA LYS A 616 -7.91 13.65 24.81
C LYS A 616 -9.38 13.96 24.59
N GLY A 617 -10.15 12.94 24.21
CA GLY A 617 -11.58 13.06 23.89
C GLY A 617 -11.91 13.49 22.46
N SER A 618 -10.93 13.58 21.56
CA SER A 618 -11.17 13.76 20.13
C SER A 618 -11.81 12.52 19.49
N ASP A 619 -12.52 12.72 18.37
CA ASP A 619 -13.08 11.62 17.58
C ASP A 619 -11.95 10.80 16.95
N TYR A 620 -10.84 11.44 16.59
CA TYR A 620 -9.63 10.80 16.08
C TYR A 620 -9.10 9.74 17.04
N LEU A 621 -8.82 10.10 18.30
CA LEU A 621 -8.26 9.16 19.28
C LEU A 621 -9.28 8.09 19.67
N ARG A 622 -10.58 8.44 19.73
CA ARG A 622 -11.64 7.47 19.97
C ARG A 622 -11.67 6.41 18.86
N LYS A 623 -11.74 6.84 17.60
CA LYS A 623 -11.81 5.95 16.45
C LYS A 623 -10.54 5.11 16.27
N TYR A 624 -9.37 5.71 16.47
CA TYR A 624 -8.10 4.98 16.50
C TYR A 624 -8.14 3.85 17.54
N LYS A 625 -8.56 4.17 18.77
CA LYS A 625 -8.58 3.19 19.86
C LYS A 625 -9.58 2.06 19.61
N GLU A 626 -10.80 2.39 19.17
CA GLU A 626 -11.82 1.39 18.82
C GLU A 626 -11.29 0.39 17.78
N ILE A 627 -10.63 0.88 16.74
CA ILE A 627 -10.08 0.05 15.67
C ILE A 627 -8.85 -0.74 16.15
N TYR A 628 -7.95 -0.10 16.90
CA TYR A 628 -6.77 -0.76 17.45
C TYR A 628 -7.14 -1.92 18.39
N ASP A 629 -8.07 -1.68 19.32
CA ASP A 629 -8.58 -2.71 20.24
C ASP A 629 -9.27 -3.84 19.46
N TYR A 630 -10.07 -3.52 18.45
CA TYR A 630 -10.70 -4.51 17.56
C TYR A 630 -9.67 -5.40 16.86
N ILE A 631 -8.66 -4.82 16.19
CA ILE A 631 -7.65 -5.58 15.44
C ILE A 631 -6.86 -6.51 16.37
N LYS A 632 -6.50 -6.02 17.55
CA LYS A 632 -5.71 -6.76 18.52
C LYS A 632 -6.40 -8.06 18.94
N ASP A 633 -7.72 -8.01 19.07
CA ASP A 633 -8.56 -9.12 19.51
C ASP A 633 -9.09 -10.00 18.34
N VAL A 634 -8.73 -9.70 17.08
CA VAL A 634 -9.12 -10.53 15.93
C VAL A 634 -8.59 -11.96 16.12
N PRO A 635 -9.45 -12.99 16.11
CA PRO A 635 -9.00 -14.37 16.18
C PRO A 635 -8.41 -14.83 14.82
N PRO A 636 -7.42 -15.73 14.84
CA PRO A 636 -6.88 -16.30 13.60
C PRO A 636 -7.93 -17.01 12.75
N TYR A 637 -7.83 -16.84 11.44
CA TYR A 637 -8.58 -17.56 10.40
C TYR A 637 -10.09 -17.26 10.33
N GLU A 638 -10.56 -16.18 10.96
CA GLU A 638 -11.95 -15.73 10.83
C GLU A 638 -12.22 -15.03 9.49
N PHE A 639 -11.24 -14.26 9.00
CA PHE A 639 -11.35 -13.50 7.75
C PHE A 639 -10.75 -14.25 6.57
N LYS A 640 -11.37 -14.11 5.39
CA LYS A 640 -10.72 -14.50 4.13
C LYS A 640 -9.98 -13.33 3.50
N MET A 641 -8.93 -13.64 2.76
CA MET A 641 -8.08 -12.63 2.11
C MET A 641 -8.85 -11.75 1.12
N ASP A 642 -9.85 -12.31 0.42
CA ASP A 642 -10.70 -11.60 -0.55
C ASP A 642 -11.79 -10.71 0.08
N GLU A 643 -12.02 -10.85 1.38
CA GLU A 643 -12.96 -10.02 2.16
C GLU A 643 -12.26 -8.78 2.78
N ILE A 644 -10.92 -8.74 2.74
CA ILE A 644 -10.14 -7.67 3.34
C ILE A 644 -9.91 -6.56 2.33
N ASP A 645 -10.58 -5.43 2.56
CA ASP A 645 -10.28 -4.19 1.87
C ASP A 645 -10.09 -3.05 2.85
N LEU A 646 -8.82 -2.75 3.12
CA LEU A 646 -8.42 -1.68 4.04
C LEU A 646 -8.84 -0.28 3.57
N ARG A 647 -9.15 -0.07 2.27
CA ARG A 647 -9.47 1.26 1.70
C ARG A 647 -10.82 1.37 0.98
N ASN A 648 -11.36 0.31 0.37
CA ASN A 648 -12.48 0.42 -0.61
C ASN A 648 -13.90 0.33 -0.03
N ILE A 649 -14.11 0.55 1.26
CA ILE A 649 -15.50 0.76 1.73
C ILE A 649 -16.09 2.06 1.13
N LEU A 650 -15.27 2.93 0.50
CA LEU A 650 -15.62 4.31 0.19
C LEU A 650 -15.76 4.69 -1.29
N SER A 651 -15.46 3.82 -2.26
CA SER A 651 -15.52 4.22 -3.68
C SER A 651 -15.81 3.12 -4.71
N GLU A 652 -16.47 3.49 -5.81
CA GLU A 652 -16.80 2.63 -6.97
C GLU A 652 -16.37 3.33 -8.27
N GLU A 653 -15.73 2.61 -9.21
CA GLU A 653 -15.36 3.17 -10.53
C GLU A 653 -16.54 3.12 -11.49
N ILE A 654 -16.84 4.26 -12.14
CA ILE A 654 -17.91 4.39 -13.13
C ILE A 654 -17.43 5.16 -14.36
N ILE A 655 -18.17 5.07 -15.47
CA ILE A 655 -18.03 5.98 -16.61
C ILE A 655 -19.14 7.04 -16.53
N PRO A 656 -18.82 8.34 -16.48
CA PRO A 656 -19.80 9.42 -16.53
C PRO A 656 -20.60 9.39 -17.84
N SER A 657 -21.91 9.62 -17.82
CA SER A 657 -22.71 9.58 -19.05
C SER A 657 -22.24 10.52 -20.16
N PRO A 658 -21.84 11.80 -19.90
CA PRO A 658 -21.33 12.65 -20.97
C PRO A 658 -20.04 12.10 -21.59
N VAL A 659 -19.16 11.53 -20.76
CA VAL A 659 -17.92 10.89 -21.22
C VAL A 659 -18.22 9.63 -22.05
N TYR A 660 -19.22 8.85 -21.64
CA TYR A 660 -19.65 7.68 -22.41
C TYR A 660 -20.21 8.08 -23.78
N GLU A 661 -20.94 9.18 -23.87
CA GLU A 661 -21.49 9.71 -25.12
C GLU A 661 -20.38 10.28 -26.02
N ASP A 662 -19.50 11.11 -25.47
CA ASP A 662 -18.40 11.74 -26.20
C ASP A 662 -17.36 10.73 -26.74
N PHE A 663 -17.14 9.63 -26.01
CA PHE A 663 -16.16 8.59 -26.34
C PHE A 663 -16.80 7.23 -26.67
N LEU A 664 -18.05 7.24 -27.16
CA LEU A 664 -18.82 6.02 -27.41
C LEU A 664 -18.09 5.05 -28.35
N GLU A 665 -17.52 5.57 -29.44
CA GLU A 665 -16.83 4.76 -30.45
C GLU A 665 -15.60 4.06 -29.85
N ASP A 666 -14.72 4.81 -29.17
CA ASP A 666 -13.54 4.28 -28.49
C ASP A 666 -13.91 3.20 -27.47
N ILE A 667 -14.90 3.49 -26.61
CA ILE A 667 -15.34 2.59 -25.54
C ILE A 667 -15.90 1.30 -26.15
N LYS A 668 -16.71 1.40 -27.20
CA LYS A 668 -17.29 0.22 -27.88
C LYS A 668 -16.24 -0.59 -28.61
N GLU A 669 -15.23 0.05 -29.20
CA GLU A 669 -14.11 -0.65 -29.83
C GLU A 669 -13.32 -1.46 -28.79
N ILE A 670 -12.97 -0.85 -27.64
CA ILE A 670 -12.27 -1.54 -26.56
C ILE A 670 -13.12 -2.68 -25.99
N GLU A 671 -14.42 -2.43 -25.73
CA GLU A 671 -15.35 -3.46 -25.25
C GLU A 671 -15.41 -4.66 -26.22
N MET A 672 -15.50 -4.40 -27.53
CA MET A 672 -15.51 -5.45 -28.55
C MET A 672 -14.22 -6.27 -28.54
N LYS A 673 -13.05 -5.62 -28.47
CA LYS A 673 -11.75 -6.31 -28.39
C LYS A 673 -11.61 -7.15 -27.12
N LEU A 674 -12.14 -6.69 -25.99
CA LEU A 674 -12.12 -7.42 -24.72
C LEU A 674 -12.98 -8.70 -24.74
N GLN A 675 -13.93 -8.83 -25.69
CA GLN A 675 -14.69 -10.06 -25.88
C GLN A 675 -13.94 -11.14 -26.68
N ASP A 676 -12.79 -10.81 -27.29
CA ASP A 676 -11.99 -11.79 -28.02
C ASP A 676 -11.33 -12.80 -27.05
N ARG A 677 -11.61 -14.09 -27.29
CA ARG A 677 -11.08 -15.21 -26.50
C ARG A 677 -9.61 -15.50 -26.80
N THR A 678 -9.11 -15.09 -27.95
CA THR A 678 -7.73 -15.30 -28.40
C THR A 678 -6.77 -14.22 -27.90
N LEU A 679 -7.31 -13.15 -27.31
CA LEU A 679 -6.56 -12.03 -26.78
C LEU A 679 -5.57 -12.48 -25.69
N SER A 680 -4.31 -12.06 -25.80
CA SER A 680 -3.29 -12.36 -24.81
C SER A 680 -3.63 -11.74 -23.44
N THR A 681 -3.10 -12.29 -22.36
CA THR A 681 -3.29 -11.72 -21.02
C THR A 681 -2.76 -10.28 -20.94
N TYR A 682 -1.63 -9.99 -21.59
CA TYR A 682 -1.03 -8.65 -21.64
C TYR A 682 -1.93 -7.65 -22.36
N ASP A 683 -2.42 -8.00 -23.55
CA ASP A 683 -3.33 -7.15 -24.32
C ASP A 683 -4.64 -6.92 -23.57
N ARG A 684 -5.13 -7.93 -22.85
CA ARG A 684 -6.33 -7.78 -22.02
C ARG A 684 -6.12 -6.78 -20.90
N ILE A 685 -4.99 -6.83 -20.20
CA ILE A 685 -4.67 -5.88 -19.13
C ILE A 685 -4.52 -4.47 -19.71
N ARG A 686 -3.84 -4.33 -20.86
CA ARG A 686 -3.68 -3.06 -21.56
C ARG A 686 -5.02 -2.45 -21.96
N LEU A 687 -5.90 -3.23 -22.59
CA LEU A 687 -7.25 -2.78 -22.97
C LEU A 687 -8.11 -2.43 -21.74
N LYS A 688 -7.99 -3.16 -20.63
CA LYS A 688 -8.65 -2.80 -19.37
C LYS A 688 -8.10 -1.49 -18.80
N ASP A 689 -6.79 -1.24 -18.88
CA ASP A 689 -6.19 0.03 -18.48
C ASP A 689 -6.62 1.18 -19.40
N ASP A 690 -6.73 0.93 -20.71
CA ASP A 690 -7.27 1.88 -21.68
C ASP A 690 -8.73 2.22 -21.37
N MET A 691 -9.56 1.23 -21.02
CA MET A 691 -10.94 1.48 -20.58
C MET A 691 -11.01 2.35 -19.31
N LYS A 692 -10.09 2.13 -18.35
CA LYS A 692 -10.00 2.94 -17.12
C LYS A 692 -9.65 4.42 -17.38
N LYS A 693 -9.22 4.80 -18.58
CA LYS A 693 -9.01 6.22 -18.95
C LYS A 693 -10.31 7.02 -18.86
N TYR A 694 -11.44 6.37 -19.16
CA TYR A 694 -12.76 6.99 -19.20
C TYR A 694 -13.53 6.88 -17.87
N THR A 695 -12.90 6.36 -16.81
CA THR A 695 -13.55 6.15 -15.52
C THR A 695 -13.19 7.22 -14.50
N VAL A 696 -14.12 7.47 -13.57
CA VAL A 696 -13.92 8.26 -12.36
C VAL A 696 -14.41 7.48 -11.14
N SER A 697 -13.73 7.66 -10.01
CA SER A 697 -14.11 7.04 -8.73
C SER A 697 -15.18 7.88 -8.02
N VAL A 698 -16.34 7.28 -7.76
CA VAL A 698 -17.51 7.91 -7.12
C VAL A 698 -17.85 7.26 -5.79
N HIS A 699 -18.62 7.95 -4.94
CA HIS A 699 -19.07 7.34 -3.69
C HIS A 699 -20.13 6.26 -4.01
N PRO A 700 -20.15 5.08 -3.37
CA PRO A 700 -21.12 4.01 -3.68
C PRO A 700 -22.58 4.44 -3.57
N ASN A 701 -22.87 5.43 -2.71
CA ASN A 701 -24.22 6.00 -2.61
C ASN A 701 -24.67 6.73 -3.89
N ASP A 702 -23.76 7.32 -4.67
CA ASP A 702 -24.11 7.97 -5.94
C ASP A 702 -24.64 6.92 -6.92
N VAL A 703 -23.97 5.76 -6.99
CA VAL A 703 -24.40 4.61 -7.80
C VAL A 703 -25.71 4.02 -7.29
N LYS A 704 -25.86 3.83 -5.97
CA LYS A 704 -27.13 3.35 -5.37
C LYS A 704 -28.30 4.30 -5.66
N ASN A 705 -28.06 5.60 -5.60
CA ASN A 705 -29.08 6.62 -5.89
C ASN A 705 -29.49 6.59 -7.36
N TYR A 706 -28.52 6.49 -8.28
CA TYR A 706 -28.78 6.32 -9.72
C TYR A 706 -29.60 5.03 -9.99
N GLU A 707 -29.19 3.89 -9.44
CA GLU A 707 -29.92 2.62 -9.62
C GLU A 707 -31.33 2.64 -9.02
N LYS A 708 -31.55 3.42 -7.95
CA LYS A 708 -32.90 3.68 -7.42
C LYS A 708 -33.71 4.57 -8.34
N ALA A 709 -33.12 5.62 -8.90
CA ALA A 709 -33.78 6.54 -9.83
C ALA A 709 -34.14 5.85 -11.15
N LYS A 710 -33.21 5.08 -11.72
CA LYS A 710 -33.38 4.23 -12.91
C LYS A 710 -34.56 3.27 -12.77
N ARG A 711 -34.68 2.57 -11.63
CA ARG A 711 -35.83 1.68 -11.35
C ARG A 711 -37.17 2.42 -11.28
N ASN A 712 -37.16 3.70 -10.91
CA ASN A 712 -38.36 4.53 -10.81
C ASN A 712 -38.63 5.36 -12.08
N GLY A 713 -37.88 5.16 -13.17
CA GLY A 713 -37.99 5.95 -14.41
C GLY A 713 -37.50 7.40 -14.29
N GLY A 714 -36.77 7.73 -13.23
CA GLY A 714 -36.27 9.08 -12.94
C GLY A 714 -34.86 9.37 -13.47
N ALA A 715 -34.22 8.43 -14.17
CA ALA A 715 -32.87 8.56 -14.70
C ALA A 715 -32.75 7.92 -16.09
N VAL A 716 -31.88 8.43 -16.95
CA VAL A 716 -31.60 7.84 -18.27
C VAL A 716 -30.85 6.52 -18.08
N PHE A 717 -31.25 5.51 -18.85
CA PHE A 717 -30.66 4.18 -18.81
C PHE A 717 -29.46 4.10 -19.75
N TYR A 718 -28.29 3.74 -19.21
CA TYR A 718 -27.12 3.38 -19.99
C TYR A 718 -26.75 1.91 -19.76
N ASN A 719 -26.31 1.25 -20.83
CA ASN A 719 -25.76 -0.10 -20.73
C ASN A 719 -24.42 -0.08 -20.00
N SER A 720 -24.17 -1.08 -19.15
CA SER A 720 -22.83 -1.27 -18.58
C SER A 720 -21.85 -1.72 -19.66
N VAL A 721 -20.58 -1.35 -19.48
CA VAL A 721 -19.49 -1.71 -20.38
C VAL A 721 -18.81 -2.97 -19.87
N MET A 722 -18.80 -4.03 -20.67
CA MET A 722 -18.24 -5.33 -20.29
C MET A 722 -16.71 -5.32 -20.40
N LEU A 723 -16.02 -5.70 -19.31
CA LEU A 723 -14.56 -5.84 -19.26
C LEU A 723 -14.07 -7.25 -19.60
N SER A 724 -14.98 -8.22 -19.58
CA SER A 724 -14.76 -9.56 -20.09
C SER A 724 -16.08 -10.25 -20.40
N GLN A 725 -15.98 -11.48 -20.88
CA GLN A 725 -17.09 -12.41 -21.09
C GLN A 725 -17.70 -12.96 -19.78
N TYR A 726 -17.11 -12.66 -18.61
CA TYR A 726 -17.68 -13.04 -17.33
C TYR A 726 -18.78 -12.05 -16.92
N LYS A 727 -19.94 -12.57 -16.51
CA LYS A 727 -21.15 -11.78 -16.23
C LYS A 727 -20.98 -10.66 -15.18
N ASN A 728 -19.95 -10.72 -14.34
CA ASN A 728 -19.76 -9.80 -13.21
C ASN A 728 -18.53 -8.88 -13.36
N ASP A 729 -17.92 -8.83 -14.55
CA ASP A 729 -16.73 -8.00 -14.81
C ASP A 729 -17.11 -6.90 -15.81
N TYR A 730 -17.65 -5.80 -15.28
CA TYR A 730 -18.18 -4.68 -16.05
C TYR A 730 -17.99 -3.36 -15.30
N ILE A 731 -18.06 -2.25 -16.03
CA ILE A 731 -18.09 -0.89 -15.48
C ILE A 731 -19.47 -0.30 -15.73
N LYS A 732 -20.05 0.31 -14.69
CA LYS A 732 -21.35 0.99 -14.82
C LYS A 732 -21.16 2.33 -15.50
N VAL A 733 -22.04 2.63 -16.44
CA VAL A 733 -22.26 3.98 -16.94
C VAL A 733 -23.38 4.59 -16.10
N ILE A 734 -23.12 5.74 -15.48
CA ILE A 734 -24.13 6.42 -14.66
C ILE A 734 -24.43 7.80 -15.21
N GLU A 735 -25.71 8.18 -15.15
CA GLU A 735 -26.14 9.51 -15.54
C GLU A 735 -25.60 10.56 -14.57
N CYS A 736 -24.86 11.55 -15.06
CA CYS A 736 -24.31 12.61 -14.21
C CYS A 736 -23.97 13.87 -15.01
N LYS A 737 -23.47 14.89 -14.32
CA LYS A 737 -22.81 16.04 -14.96
C LYS A 737 -21.31 15.82 -14.98
N TYR A 738 -20.67 16.16 -16.08
CA TYR A 738 -19.22 16.14 -16.25
C TYR A 738 -18.84 17.31 -17.17
N ASP A 739 -17.95 18.19 -16.71
CA ASP A 739 -17.52 19.41 -17.42
C ASP A 739 -16.04 19.73 -17.12
N ASP A 740 -15.58 20.94 -17.48
CA ASP A 740 -14.20 21.40 -17.22
C ASP A 740 -13.78 21.33 -15.72
N ALA A 741 -14.77 21.33 -14.81
CA ALA A 741 -14.61 21.20 -13.37
C ALA A 741 -14.83 19.75 -12.87
N GLY A 742 -14.97 18.79 -13.78
CA GLY A 742 -15.03 17.34 -13.50
C GLY A 742 -16.42 16.83 -13.13
N TYR A 743 -16.46 15.66 -12.50
CA TYR A 743 -17.70 14.97 -12.13
C TYR A 743 -18.50 15.72 -11.07
N LYS A 744 -19.80 15.89 -11.34
CA LYS A 744 -20.81 16.45 -10.44
C LYS A 744 -22.02 15.51 -10.40
N LYS A 745 -22.44 15.09 -9.20
CA LYS A 745 -23.60 14.22 -9.02
C LYS A 745 -24.91 14.93 -9.37
N ILE A 746 -25.88 14.20 -9.91
CA ILE A 746 -27.25 14.69 -10.13
C ILE A 746 -28.11 14.36 -8.92
N LYS A 747 -28.99 15.28 -8.52
CA LYS A 747 -30.08 15.01 -7.57
C LYS A 747 -31.29 14.50 -8.36
N TYR A 748 -31.62 13.23 -8.18
CA TYR A 748 -32.79 12.61 -8.81
C TYR A 748 -34.04 12.87 -7.93
N ASP A 749 -34.54 14.10 -7.93
CA ASP A 749 -35.78 14.43 -7.23
C ASP A 749 -37.00 13.94 -8.03
N LYS A 750 -38.02 13.43 -7.33
CA LYS A 750 -39.29 12.98 -7.92
C LYS A 750 -40.06 14.19 -8.47
N GLY A 751 -39.79 14.66 -9.68
CA GLY A 751 -40.68 15.65 -10.31
C GLY A 751 -40.19 16.47 -11.48
N THR A 752 -38.92 16.43 -11.86
CA THR A 752 -38.42 17.31 -12.93
C THR A 752 -37.65 16.55 -13.99
N ARG A 753 -38.38 15.94 -14.93
CA ARG A 753 -37.89 15.77 -16.30
C ARG A 753 -39.01 16.05 -17.27
N ASP A 754 -38.91 17.20 -17.93
CA ASP A 754 -39.62 17.42 -19.17
C ASP A 754 -39.15 16.39 -20.19
N ALA A 755 -40.13 15.74 -20.81
CA ALA A 755 -39.95 14.77 -21.86
C ALA A 755 -39.48 15.48 -23.14
N THR A 756 -38.21 15.85 -23.20
CA THR A 756 -37.54 16.23 -24.46
C THR A 756 -36.04 16.30 -24.21
N ILE A 757 -35.33 15.24 -24.59
CA ILE A 757 -34.04 15.20 -25.29
C ILE A 757 -33.80 13.71 -25.57
N TRP A 758 -33.61 13.39 -26.85
CA TRP A 758 -33.56 12.06 -27.46
C TRP A 758 -32.18 11.44 -27.34
#